data_AF-A0A8H2WT52-F1
#
_entry.id   AF-A0A8H2WT52-F1
#
_cell.length_a   1.000
_cell.length_b   1.000
_cell.length_c   1.000
_cell.angle_alpha   90.00
_cell.angle_beta   90.00
_cell.angle_gamma   90.00
#
_symmetry.space_group_name_H-M   'P 1'
#
loop_
_entity.id
_entity.type
_entity.pdbx_description
1 polymer ?
#
loop_
_entity_poly.entity_id
_entity_poly.type
_entity_poly.pdbx_seq_one_letter_code
_entity_poly.pdbx_strand_id
1 'polypeptide(L)'
;MILLESQNVILQNTLTEKFNKPSGIDVSFVDYDGVRFRISTPEKKTELLVSISMRCWEELVQYGANDILQREYGSYITEPEQGYNFSLKFDLESIPAAGEERDNLVKSVALLKRNALAAPFEAAFATQKQLEAAGAPTDGSAPPTGDLIPIHYRDREAIYVRAGIDRVTVVFSTEFQDETDKVIGKVFLQEFVDARRQPSIQTAPQVLYSNRDPPLEIRGVQGLNISDDVGYVTFVMFPRHFSNPVVAANTISHIQLFRDYLHYHIKCSKAYMHSRMRHRVTEFLKVLNRAKTESARQANAFSFAARTYATSKPQTLKERFSELIPGEIENVKAIRAQHGHKAFGQVTVDQVYGGMRGLPALLWDGSVLDAEEGIRFRGKTIPECQELLPKAAGGSEPLPEGLFWLLLTGEVPSNEQVKALSAEWAARAGLPKFVEDLIDQCPNTLHPMTQFSIAVNALNHDSAFAKGYQNGISKKEYWGPTFEDSMDLIAKLPSIAGRIYRNIYGDGKLPAIDLNKDYSHNLSTLLGFGDKEGFVELMRLYLTIHSDHEGGNVSAHTGKLVGSALSDPFLAYGAALNGLAGPLHGLANQEVLTWLMRMRSKVGENATDDQIKEYIWSTLKGGQVVPGYGHAVLRKTDPRYTAQREFAQKHLPDDPLFKLVGQVYNIAPGILLEAGKAKNPWPNVDAHSGVLLTHYGLKEMNFYTVLFGVSRAFGVAAQLIWDRALGAPLERPKSYSSEAIKKMFANRS
;
A
#
# COMPACT_ATOMS: atom_id res chain seq x y z
N MET A 1 4.23 -19.15 4.91
CA MET A 1 3.20 -20.06 4.40
C MET A 1 1.88 -19.52 4.94
N ILE A 2 0.94 -19.11 4.07
CA ILE A 2 -0.37 -18.66 4.54
C ILE A 2 -1.08 -19.92 5.03
N LEU A 3 -1.28 -20.03 6.35
CA LEU A 3 -2.19 -21.01 6.92
C LEU A 3 -3.60 -20.45 6.72
N LEU A 4 -4.41 -21.13 5.90
CA LEU A 4 -5.82 -20.78 5.77
C LEU A 4 -6.51 -21.12 7.10
N GLU A 5 -7.19 -20.14 7.69
CA GLU A 5 -7.94 -20.36 8.93
C GLU A 5 -9.34 -20.91 8.62
N SER A 6 -9.89 -21.72 9.53
CA SER A 6 -11.22 -22.33 9.35
C SER A 6 -12.37 -21.35 9.57
N GLN A 7 -12.10 -20.23 10.24
CA GLN A 7 -13.06 -19.18 10.52
C GLN A 7 -13.21 -18.21 9.34
N ASN A 8 -14.44 -17.81 9.06
CA ASN A 8 -14.70 -16.78 8.07
C ASN A 8 -14.27 -15.41 8.63
N VAL A 9 -13.17 -14.86 8.11
CA VAL A 9 -12.58 -13.59 8.57
C VAL A 9 -13.53 -12.40 8.40
N ILE A 10 -14.36 -12.40 7.35
CA ILE A 10 -15.34 -11.33 7.13
C ILE A 10 -16.42 -11.36 8.21
N LEU A 11 -16.98 -12.55 8.51
CA LEU A 11 -17.92 -12.71 9.63
C LEU A 11 -17.27 -12.28 10.94
N GLN A 12 -16.07 -12.80 11.24
CA GLN A 12 -15.39 -12.54 12.51
C GLN A 12 -15.14 -11.05 12.73
N ASN A 13 -14.55 -10.36 11.75
CA ASN A 13 -14.23 -8.94 11.86
C ASN A 13 -15.51 -8.11 11.98
N THR A 14 -16.53 -8.41 11.17
CA THR A 14 -17.80 -7.68 11.18
C THR A 14 -18.52 -7.85 12.51
N LEU A 15 -18.61 -9.08 13.03
CA LEU A 15 -19.25 -9.34 14.32
C LEU A 15 -18.47 -8.73 15.48
N THR A 16 -17.14 -8.81 15.47
CA THR A 16 -16.29 -8.15 16.48
C THR A 16 -16.56 -6.65 16.52
N GLU A 17 -16.66 -6.01 15.36
CA GLU A 17 -16.96 -4.58 15.28
C GLU A 17 -18.38 -4.29 15.79
N LYS A 18 -19.40 -4.98 15.28
CA LYS A 18 -20.80 -4.66 15.57
C LYS A 18 -21.24 -5.04 16.98
N PHE A 19 -20.70 -6.11 17.56
CA PHE A 19 -20.98 -6.48 18.95
C PHE A 19 -20.38 -5.46 19.94
N ASN A 20 -19.29 -4.78 19.57
CA ASN A 20 -18.68 -3.74 20.40
C ASN A 20 -19.26 -2.35 20.13
N LYS A 21 -19.68 -2.07 18.89
CA LYS A 21 -20.22 -0.77 18.48
C LYS A 21 -21.46 -0.95 17.59
N PRO A 22 -22.66 -1.11 18.21
CA PRO A 22 -23.92 -1.25 17.48
C PRO A 22 -24.12 -0.12 16.47
N SER A 23 -24.29 -0.48 15.21
CA SER A 23 -24.47 0.45 14.08
C SER A 23 -25.12 -0.28 12.91
N GLY A 24 -25.80 0.47 12.04
CA GLY A 24 -26.47 -0.10 10.87
C GLY A 24 -25.49 -0.79 9.93
N ILE A 25 -25.89 -1.94 9.39
CA ILE A 25 -25.11 -2.71 8.41
C ILE A 25 -26.05 -3.42 7.43
N ASP A 26 -25.63 -3.53 6.18
CA ASP A 26 -26.17 -4.47 5.20
C ASP A 26 -25.03 -4.87 4.26
N VAL A 27 -24.46 -6.05 4.49
CA VAL A 27 -23.32 -6.57 3.73
C VAL A 27 -23.63 -7.97 3.28
N SER A 28 -23.44 -8.24 1.99
CA SER A 28 -23.52 -9.58 1.41
C SER A 28 -22.21 -9.95 0.75
N PHE A 29 -21.78 -11.19 0.91
CA PHE A 29 -20.55 -11.71 0.29
C PHE A 29 -20.66 -13.21 0.02
N VAL A 30 -19.74 -13.72 -0.80
CA VAL A 30 -19.67 -15.13 -1.21
C VAL A 30 -18.28 -15.66 -0.91
N ASP A 31 -18.18 -16.86 -0.36
CA ASP A 31 -16.89 -17.50 -0.10
C ASP A 31 -16.37 -18.31 -1.30
N TYR A 32 -15.21 -18.95 -1.14
CA TYR A 32 -14.58 -19.70 -2.22
C TYR A 32 -15.41 -20.86 -2.75
N ASP A 33 -16.33 -21.43 -1.97
CA ASP A 33 -17.21 -22.53 -2.35
C ASP A 33 -18.57 -22.06 -2.91
N GLY A 34 -18.77 -20.75 -3.05
CA GLY A 34 -20.05 -20.22 -3.51
C GLY A 34 -21.10 -20.11 -2.40
N VAL A 35 -20.71 -20.25 -1.13
CA VAL A 35 -21.61 -20.06 0.00
C VAL A 35 -21.86 -18.57 0.18
N ARG A 36 -23.13 -18.17 0.18
CA ARG A 36 -23.53 -16.77 0.31
C ARG A 36 -23.82 -16.45 1.75
N PHE A 37 -23.32 -15.32 2.22
CA PHE A 37 -23.60 -14.77 3.53
C PHE A 37 -24.24 -13.39 3.39
N ARG A 38 -25.11 -13.04 4.32
CA ARG A 38 -25.58 -11.67 4.54
C ARG A 38 -25.56 -11.33 6.02
N ILE A 39 -25.08 -10.13 6.34
CA ILE A 39 -25.14 -9.55 7.68
C ILE A 39 -25.92 -8.25 7.55
N SER A 40 -27.07 -8.16 8.22
CA SER A 40 -27.95 -6.99 8.13
C SER A 40 -28.49 -6.57 9.50
N THR A 41 -28.84 -5.30 9.64
CA THR A 41 -29.67 -4.78 10.74
C THR A 41 -31.09 -4.55 10.23
N PRO A 42 -32.06 -5.44 10.53
CA PRO A 42 -33.38 -5.42 9.90
C PRO A 42 -34.25 -4.26 10.38
N GLU A 43 -34.52 -4.14 11.69
CA GLU A 43 -35.45 -3.14 12.23
C GLU A 43 -34.77 -2.10 13.13
N LYS A 44 -33.85 -2.56 14.01
CA LYS A 44 -33.16 -1.72 14.99
C LYS A 44 -31.65 -1.88 14.87
N LYS A 45 -30.92 -0.82 15.21
CA LYS A 45 -29.43 -0.83 15.22
C LYS A 45 -28.84 -1.81 16.24
N THR A 46 -29.64 -2.26 17.18
CA THR A 46 -29.30 -3.26 18.21
C THR A 46 -29.68 -4.67 17.80
N GLU A 47 -30.29 -4.88 16.63
CA GLU A 47 -30.58 -6.22 16.12
C GLU A 47 -29.69 -6.53 14.93
N LEU A 48 -29.00 -7.67 14.97
CA LEU A 48 -28.14 -8.14 13.89
C LEU A 48 -28.65 -9.49 13.38
N LEU A 49 -28.82 -9.60 12.06
CA LEU A 49 -29.21 -10.82 11.37
C LEU A 49 -28.02 -11.33 10.55
N VAL A 50 -27.65 -12.60 10.74
CA VAL A 50 -26.60 -13.29 9.98
C VAL A 50 -27.24 -14.46 9.25
N SER A 51 -27.27 -14.41 7.92
CA SER A 51 -27.91 -15.41 7.08
C SER A 51 -26.90 -16.11 6.19
N ILE A 52 -27.06 -17.43 6.00
CA ILE A 52 -26.19 -18.28 5.17
C ILE A 52 -27.03 -19.06 4.15
N SER A 53 -26.52 -19.16 2.92
CA SER A 53 -27.09 -19.98 1.85
C SER A 53 -26.04 -20.91 1.26
N MET A 54 -26.35 -22.21 1.27
CA MET A 54 -25.46 -23.29 0.84
C MET A 54 -26.19 -24.20 -0.15
N ARG A 55 -25.47 -24.64 -1.18
CA ARG A 55 -26.02 -25.55 -2.19
C ARG A 55 -26.44 -26.90 -1.61
N CYS A 56 -25.56 -27.50 -0.81
CA CYS A 56 -25.79 -28.81 -0.20
C CYS A 56 -26.65 -28.75 1.08
N TRP A 57 -27.39 -27.67 1.32
CA TRP A 57 -28.09 -27.47 2.59
C TRP A 57 -29.03 -28.62 2.96
N GLU A 58 -29.88 -29.05 2.02
CA GLU A 58 -30.84 -30.14 2.24
C GLU A 58 -30.15 -31.46 2.61
N GLU A 59 -28.99 -31.74 1.99
CA GLU A 59 -28.16 -32.91 2.31
C GLU A 59 -27.60 -32.78 3.74
N LEU A 60 -27.09 -31.61 4.11
CA LEU A 60 -26.57 -31.38 5.46
C LEU A 60 -27.65 -31.55 6.52
N VAL A 61 -28.87 -31.06 6.27
CA VAL A 61 -30.03 -31.25 7.15
C VAL A 61 -30.35 -32.74 7.30
N GLN A 62 -30.36 -33.51 6.21
CA GLN A 62 -30.58 -34.97 6.24
C GLN A 62 -29.57 -35.68 7.15
N TYR A 63 -28.32 -35.19 7.23
CA TYR A 63 -27.26 -35.76 8.05
C TYR A 63 -27.11 -35.12 9.44
N GLY A 64 -28.11 -34.35 9.90
CA GLY A 64 -28.16 -33.83 11.27
C GLY A 64 -27.57 -32.43 11.47
N ALA A 65 -27.45 -31.61 10.42
CA ALA A 65 -26.94 -30.24 10.57
C ALA A 65 -27.79 -29.39 11.52
N ASN A 66 -29.11 -29.58 11.56
CA ASN A 66 -29.98 -28.86 12.49
C ASN A 66 -29.63 -29.14 13.94
N ASP A 67 -29.30 -30.38 14.31
CA ASP A 67 -28.93 -30.74 15.68
C ASP A 67 -27.61 -30.08 16.09
N ILE A 68 -26.63 -30.03 15.18
CA ILE A 68 -25.36 -29.34 15.41
C ILE A 68 -25.60 -27.84 15.53
N LEU A 69 -26.35 -27.22 14.63
CA LEU A 69 -26.60 -25.78 14.69
C LEU A 69 -27.40 -25.40 15.94
N GLN A 70 -28.36 -26.24 16.35
CA GLN A 70 -29.10 -26.09 17.61
C GLN A 70 -28.16 -26.18 18.82
N ARG A 71 -27.20 -27.12 18.82
CA ARG A 71 -26.17 -27.26 19.85
C ARG A 71 -25.26 -26.03 19.94
N GLU A 72 -24.84 -25.49 18.81
CA GLU A 72 -23.86 -24.39 18.76
C GLU A 72 -24.50 -23.00 18.97
N TYR A 73 -25.73 -22.79 18.51
CA TYR A 73 -26.35 -21.45 18.44
C TYR A 73 -27.65 -21.31 19.24
N GLY A 74 -28.31 -22.41 19.61
CA GLY A 74 -29.43 -22.42 20.57
C GLY A 74 -30.44 -21.30 20.36
N SER A 75 -30.46 -20.35 21.32
CA SER A 75 -31.42 -19.23 21.37
C SER A 75 -31.25 -18.18 20.27
N TYR A 76 -30.16 -18.19 19.50
CA TYR A 76 -29.92 -17.23 18.43
C TYR A 76 -30.56 -17.62 17.11
N ILE A 77 -31.07 -18.86 16.99
CA ILE A 77 -31.70 -19.34 15.76
C ILE A 77 -33.03 -18.63 15.54
N THR A 78 -33.26 -18.18 14.30
CA THR A 78 -34.50 -17.52 13.88
C THR A 78 -34.99 -18.12 12.56
N GLU A 79 -36.22 -17.77 12.17
CA GLU A 79 -36.74 -18.07 10.83
C GLU A 79 -35.76 -17.59 9.75
N PRO A 80 -35.42 -18.43 8.76
CA PRO A 80 -34.49 -18.08 7.69
C PRO A 80 -34.94 -16.85 6.90
N GLU A 81 -33.99 -15.95 6.63
CA GLU A 81 -34.21 -14.83 5.73
C GLU A 81 -34.55 -15.30 4.31
N GLN A 82 -35.43 -14.59 3.62
CA GLN A 82 -35.84 -14.95 2.26
C GLN A 82 -34.62 -15.09 1.33
N GLY A 83 -34.48 -16.27 0.70
CA GLY A 83 -33.37 -16.57 -0.20
C GLY A 83 -32.12 -17.16 0.50
N TYR A 84 -32.18 -17.35 1.81
CA TYR A 84 -31.16 -18.00 2.62
C TYR A 84 -31.70 -19.29 3.25
N ASN A 85 -30.78 -20.18 3.62
CA ASN A 85 -31.13 -21.49 4.16
C ASN A 85 -31.23 -21.49 5.70
N PHE A 86 -30.47 -20.61 6.36
CA PHE A 86 -30.43 -20.50 7.81
C PHE A 86 -30.04 -19.10 8.26
N SER A 87 -30.62 -18.65 9.37
CA SER A 87 -30.38 -17.31 9.91
C SER A 87 -30.22 -17.33 11.43
N LEU A 88 -29.33 -16.48 11.92
CA LEU A 88 -29.12 -16.19 13.33
C LEU A 88 -29.48 -14.73 13.60
N LYS A 89 -30.28 -14.49 14.64
CA LYS A 89 -30.64 -13.14 15.11
C LYS A 89 -29.99 -12.88 16.47
N PHE A 90 -29.28 -11.77 16.57
CA PHE A 90 -28.65 -11.30 17.79
C PHE A 90 -29.28 -9.98 18.22
N ASP A 91 -29.80 -9.95 19.45
CA ASP A 91 -30.06 -8.70 20.16
C ASP A 91 -28.77 -8.29 20.89
N LEU A 92 -28.14 -7.23 20.40
CA LEU A 92 -26.86 -6.71 20.90
C LEU A 92 -26.94 -6.18 22.33
N GLU A 93 -28.14 -5.99 22.88
CA GLU A 93 -28.35 -5.66 24.30
C GLU A 93 -28.34 -6.91 25.20
N SER A 94 -28.60 -8.09 24.61
CA SER A 94 -28.75 -9.37 25.30
C SER A 94 -27.58 -10.35 25.10
N ILE A 95 -26.59 -10.00 24.27
CA ILE A 95 -25.36 -10.80 24.10
C ILE A 95 -24.43 -10.70 25.33
N PRO A 96 -23.51 -11.66 25.53
CA PRO A 96 -22.53 -11.59 26.62
C PRO A 96 -21.76 -10.27 26.67
N ALA A 97 -21.41 -9.83 27.88
CA ALA A 97 -20.59 -8.63 28.09
C ALA A 97 -19.23 -8.74 27.39
N ALA A 98 -18.56 -7.61 27.17
CA ALA A 98 -17.24 -7.60 26.52
C ALA A 98 -16.24 -8.44 27.33
N GLY A 99 -15.58 -9.38 26.67
CA GLY A 99 -14.70 -10.35 27.30
C GLY A 99 -14.69 -11.69 26.55
N GLU A 100 -14.13 -12.70 27.20
CA GLU A 100 -13.87 -14.02 26.60
C GLU A 100 -15.14 -14.71 26.05
N GLU A 101 -16.26 -14.61 26.76
CA GLU A 101 -17.53 -15.21 26.33
C GLU A 101 -18.05 -14.60 25.01
N ARG A 102 -17.96 -13.28 24.86
CA ARG A 102 -18.33 -12.58 23.62
C ARG A 102 -17.38 -12.95 22.48
N ASP A 103 -16.08 -13.02 22.74
CA ASP A 103 -15.09 -13.41 21.74
C ASP A 103 -15.31 -14.86 21.27
N ASN A 104 -15.68 -15.76 22.19
CA ASN A 104 -16.02 -17.14 21.87
C ASN A 104 -17.31 -17.24 21.05
N LEU A 105 -18.32 -16.41 21.33
CA LEU A 105 -19.53 -16.32 20.51
C LEU A 105 -19.19 -15.87 19.08
N VAL A 106 -18.40 -14.80 18.93
CA VAL A 106 -17.95 -14.31 17.62
C VAL A 106 -17.20 -15.39 16.84
N LYS A 107 -16.27 -16.10 17.49
CA LYS A 107 -15.52 -17.21 16.86
C LYS A 107 -16.45 -18.36 16.46
N SER A 108 -17.44 -18.70 17.30
CA SER A 108 -18.42 -19.74 16.99
C SER A 108 -19.25 -19.39 15.76
N VAL A 109 -19.74 -18.15 15.64
CA VAL A 109 -20.51 -17.70 14.48
C VAL A 109 -19.63 -17.59 13.22
N ALA A 110 -18.36 -17.19 13.36
CA ALA A 110 -17.43 -17.20 12.24
C ALA A 110 -17.17 -18.61 11.67
N LEU A 111 -17.49 -19.66 12.43
CA LEU A 111 -17.41 -21.07 12.02
C LEU A 111 -18.76 -21.62 11.51
N LEU A 112 -19.76 -20.78 11.20
CA LEU A 112 -21.11 -21.20 10.81
C LEU A 112 -21.15 -22.24 9.69
N LYS A 113 -20.45 -21.99 8.58
CA LYS A 113 -20.32 -22.97 7.47
C LYS A 113 -19.64 -24.26 7.93
N ARG A 114 -18.55 -24.15 8.71
CA ARG A 114 -17.79 -25.29 9.24
C ARG A 114 -18.68 -26.18 10.11
N ASN A 115 -19.49 -25.56 10.96
CA ASN A 115 -20.42 -26.24 11.87
C ASN A 115 -21.52 -26.97 11.08
N ALA A 116 -22.14 -26.33 10.08
CA ALA A 116 -23.11 -27.00 9.22
C ALA A 116 -22.50 -28.20 8.47
N LEU A 117 -21.29 -28.02 7.91
CA LEU A 117 -20.57 -29.10 7.20
C LEU A 117 -20.03 -30.19 8.13
N ALA A 118 -20.07 -30.04 9.46
CA ALA A 118 -19.57 -31.04 10.39
C ALA A 118 -20.51 -32.27 10.49
N ALA A 119 -21.81 -32.09 10.20
CA ALA A 119 -22.83 -33.13 10.44
C ALA A 119 -22.56 -34.46 9.73
N PRO A 120 -22.25 -34.48 8.43
CA PRO A 120 -21.87 -35.71 7.73
C PRO A 120 -20.68 -36.46 8.36
N PHE A 121 -19.70 -35.72 8.89
CA PHE A 121 -18.50 -36.30 9.49
C PHE A 121 -18.78 -36.82 10.90
N GLU A 122 -19.52 -36.07 11.72
CA GLU A 122 -19.93 -36.53 13.06
C GLU A 122 -20.81 -37.78 12.96
N ALA A 123 -21.74 -37.84 12.00
CA ALA A 123 -22.57 -39.02 11.72
C ALA A 123 -21.72 -40.24 11.31
N ALA A 124 -20.72 -40.04 10.44
CA ALA A 124 -19.81 -41.11 10.04
C ALA A 124 -18.91 -41.58 11.19
N PHE A 125 -18.42 -40.67 12.05
CA PHE A 125 -17.63 -41.04 13.23
C PHE A 125 -18.47 -41.84 14.25
N ALA A 126 -19.74 -41.47 14.45
CA ALA A 126 -20.65 -42.22 15.31
C ALA A 126 -20.91 -43.63 14.73
N THR A 127 -21.16 -43.72 13.42
CA THR A 127 -21.38 -44.98 12.72
C THR A 127 -20.14 -45.88 12.80
N GLN A 128 -18.93 -45.34 12.59
CA GLN A 128 -17.70 -46.12 12.73
C GLN A 128 -17.55 -46.69 14.15
N LYS A 129 -17.82 -45.91 15.20
CA LYS A 129 -17.77 -46.40 16.59
C LYS A 129 -18.76 -47.54 16.83
N GLN A 130 -19.94 -47.49 16.23
CA GLN A 130 -20.93 -48.57 16.32
C GLN A 130 -20.44 -49.84 15.60
N LEU A 131 -19.86 -49.70 14.40
CA LEU A 131 -19.30 -50.82 13.65
C LEU A 131 -18.09 -51.45 14.36
N GLU A 132 -17.20 -50.64 14.92
CA GLU A 132 -16.05 -51.10 15.72
C GLU A 132 -16.50 -51.91 16.93
N ALA A 133 -17.53 -51.45 17.63
CA ALA A 133 -18.12 -52.16 18.77
C ALA A 133 -18.81 -53.47 18.36
N ALA A 134 -19.39 -53.54 17.17
CA ALA A 134 -20.02 -54.75 16.64
C ALA A 134 -19.01 -55.84 16.24
N GLY A 135 -17.77 -55.46 15.92
CA GLY A 135 -16.70 -56.38 15.55
C GLY A 135 -16.81 -56.90 14.11
N ALA A 136 -15.71 -57.49 13.62
CA ALA A 136 -15.67 -58.06 12.27
C ALA A 136 -16.43 -59.41 12.22
N PRO A 137 -17.13 -59.73 11.12
CA PRO A 137 -17.76 -61.03 10.96
C PRO A 137 -16.75 -62.17 11.07
N THR A 138 -17.08 -63.20 11.85
CA THR A 138 -16.22 -64.39 12.06
C THR A 138 -16.40 -65.45 10.97
N ASP A 139 -17.38 -65.28 10.08
CA ASP A 139 -17.77 -66.20 9.01
C ASP A 139 -17.03 -65.97 7.67
N GLY A 140 -16.12 -64.99 7.62
CA GLY A 140 -15.38 -64.62 6.41
C GLY A 140 -16.15 -63.73 5.44
N SER A 141 -17.35 -63.27 5.79
CA SER A 141 -18.06 -62.24 5.02
C SER A 141 -17.34 -60.89 5.07
N ALA A 142 -17.60 -60.03 4.07
CA ALA A 142 -16.98 -58.70 4.01
C ALA A 142 -17.41 -57.86 5.24
N PRO A 143 -16.48 -57.11 5.87
CA PRO A 143 -16.82 -56.27 7.03
C PRO A 143 -17.95 -55.28 6.70
N PRO A 144 -18.92 -55.09 7.61
CA PRO A 144 -19.99 -54.13 7.39
C PRO A 144 -19.42 -52.71 7.28
N THR A 145 -20.04 -51.91 6.41
CA THR A 145 -19.73 -50.49 6.24
C THR A 145 -20.99 -49.68 6.44
N GLY A 146 -20.86 -48.45 6.91
CA GLY A 146 -21.96 -47.49 6.92
C GLY A 146 -22.38 -47.09 5.51
N ASP A 147 -23.54 -46.45 5.44
CA ASP A 147 -24.07 -45.85 4.22
C ASP A 147 -23.11 -44.78 3.69
N LEU A 148 -23.13 -44.60 2.37
CA LEU A 148 -22.34 -43.57 1.71
C LEU A 148 -23.05 -42.22 1.86
N ILE A 149 -22.32 -41.22 2.34
CA ILE A 149 -22.82 -39.87 2.59
C ILE A 149 -22.26 -38.91 1.52
N PRO A 150 -22.99 -38.61 0.43
CA PRO A 150 -22.61 -37.61 -0.55
C PRO A 150 -22.93 -36.17 -0.08
N ILE A 151 -22.03 -35.24 -0.38
CA ILE A 151 -22.17 -33.80 -0.12
C ILE A 151 -21.80 -33.04 -1.40
N HIS A 152 -22.80 -32.58 -2.15
CA HIS A 152 -22.63 -31.84 -3.41
C HIS A 152 -22.49 -30.34 -3.15
N TYR A 153 -21.34 -29.96 -2.60
CA TYR A 153 -21.07 -28.58 -2.21
C TYR A 153 -20.84 -27.63 -3.41
N ARG A 154 -20.62 -28.14 -4.63
CA ARG A 154 -20.53 -27.36 -5.90
C ARG A 154 -21.19 -28.10 -7.07
N ASP A 155 -21.31 -27.42 -8.23
CA ASP A 155 -21.93 -27.98 -9.45
C ASP A 155 -21.36 -29.32 -9.92
N ARG A 156 -20.06 -29.55 -9.73
CA ARG A 156 -19.33 -30.71 -10.29
C ARG A 156 -18.28 -31.29 -9.34
N GLU A 157 -18.31 -30.86 -8.08
CA GLU A 157 -17.43 -31.38 -7.02
C GLU A 157 -18.30 -31.91 -5.88
N ALA A 158 -17.85 -32.99 -5.25
CA ALA A 158 -18.55 -33.60 -4.13
C ALA A 158 -17.57 -34.16 -3.10
N ILE A 159 -18.03 -34.22 -1.85
CA ILE A 159 -17.35 -34.94 -0.77
C ILE A 159 -18.19 -36.18 -0.48
N TYR A 160 -17.54 -37.34 -0.42
CA TYR A 160 -18.17 -38.59 -0.03
C TYR A 160 -17.58 -39.08 1.27
N VAL A 161 -18.41 -39.38 2.26
CA VAL A 161 -17.96 -39.91 3.54
C VAL A 161 -18.54 -41.30 3.75
N ARG A 162 -17.71 -42.26 4.17
CA ARG A 162 -18.15 -43.62 4.48
C ARG A 162 -17.45 -44.15 5.72
N ALA A 163 -18.22 -44.70 6.64
CA ALA A 163 -17.70 -45.38 7.81
C ALA A 163 -17.38 -46.85 7.49
N GLY A 164 -16.19 -47.30 7.84
CA GLY A 164 -15.84 -48.72 7.92
C GLY A 164 -15.73 -49.15 9.38
N ILE A 165 -15.29 -50.39 9.64
CA ILE A 165 -15.12 -50.89 11.00
C ILE A 165 -13.93 -50.23 11.72
N ASP A 166 -12.82 -50.01 11.03
CA ASP A 166 -11.53 -49.56 11.60
C ASP A 166 -11.16 -48.13 11.20
N ARG A 167 -12.00 -47.48 10.38
CA ARG A 167 -11.69 -46.20 9.74
C ARG A 167 -12.93 -45.46 9.26
N VAL A 168 -12.78 -44.17 9.00
CA VAL A 168 -13.69 -43.37 8.16
C VAL A 168 -12.94 -42.89 6.94
N THR A 169 -13.51 -43.13 5.77
CA THR A 169 -12.95 -42.72 4.48
C THR A 169 -13.70 -41.49 3.97
N VAL A 170 -12.96 -40.44 3.60
CA VAL A 170 -13.48 -39.21 2.99
C VAL A 170 -12.88 -39.06 1.60
N VAL A 171 -13.69 -39.02 0.56
CA VAL A 171 -13.26 -38.86 -0.82
C VAL A 171 -13.72 -37.50 -1.34
N PHE A 172 -12.77 -36.65 -1.72
CA PHE A 172 -13.03 -35.46 -2.51
C PHE A 172 -12.99 -35.83 -3.99
N SER A 173 -14.06 -35.50 -4.71
CA SER A 173 -14.08 -35.49 -6.18
C SER A 173 -13.88 -34.04 -6.63
N THR A 174 -12.71 -33.75 -7.17
CA THR A 174 -12.30 -32.40 -7.60
C THR A 174 -12.15 -32.38 -9.12
N GLU A 175 -12.84 -31.47 -9.79
CA GLU A 175 -12.73 -31.29 -11.23
C GLU A 175 -11.79 -30.12 -11.55
N PHE A 176 -10.79 -30.36 -12.39
CA PHE A 176 -9.87 -29.35 -12.87
C PHE A 176 -10.30 -28.87 -14.26
N GLN A 177 -10.88 -27.67 -14.34
CA GLN A 177 -11.36 -27.11 -15.61
C GLN A 177 -10.22 -26.68 -16.55
N ASP A 178 -9.07 -26.33 -15.99
CA ASP A 178 -7.90 -25.89 -16.75
C ASP A 178 -6.84 -27.00 -16.77
N GLU A 179 -6.36 -27.34 -17.98
CA GLU A 179 -5.34 -28.39 -18.18
C GLU A 179 -4.05 -28.12 -17.39
N THR A 180 -3.69 -26.86 -17.14
CA THR A 180 -2.52 -26.52 -16.31
C THR A 180 -2.80 -26.77 -14.82
N ASP A 181 -4.01 -26.45 -14.34
CA ASP A 181 -4.42 -26.76 -12.96
C ASP A 181 -4.43 -28.27 -12.71
N LYS A 182 -4.89 -29.05 -13.70
CA LYS A 182 -4.85 -30.52 -13.67
C LYS A 182 -3.43 -31.07 -13.51
N VAL A 183 -2.48 -30.56 -14.31
CA VAL A 183 -1.07 -30.98 -14.23
C VAL A 183 -0.44 -30.60 -12.89
N ILE A 184 -0.60 -29.35 -12.45
CA ILE A 184 -0.03 -28.88 -11.18
C ILE A 184 -0.70 -29.57 -9.99
N GLY A 185 -2.02 -29.69 -10.02
CA GLY A 185 -2.82 -30.39 -9.03
C GLY A 185 -2.35 -31.83 -8.88
N LYS A 186 -2.10 -32.53 -10.00
CA LYS A 186 -1.54 -33.89 -9.97
C LYS A 186 -0.20 -33.95 -9.24
N VAL A 187 0.73 -33.05 -9.55
CA VAL A 187 2.04 -33.00 -8.89
C VAL A 187 1.90 -32.70 -7.39
N PHE A 188 1.08 -31.71 -7.05
CA PHE A 188 0.83 -31.33 -5.66
C PHE A 188 0.22 -32.48 -4.85
N LEU A 189 -0.78 -33.16 -5.41
CA LEU A 189 -1.44 -34.29 -4.75
C LEU A 189 -0.51 -35.49 -4.61
N GLN A 190 0.35 -35.73 -5.61
CA GLN A 190 1.38 -36.77 -5.51
C GLN A 190 2.37 -36.47 -4.37
N GLU A 191 2.86 -35.23 -4.27
CA GLU A 191 3.72 -34.80 -3.14
C GLU A 191 2.99 -34.94 -1.81
N PHE A 192 1.69 -34.64 -1.77
CA PHE A 192 0.89 -34.77 -0.56
C PHE A 192 0.74 -36.24 -0.11
N VAL A 193 0.65 -37.19 -1.05
CA VAL A 193 0.70 -38.63 -0.78
C VAL A 193 2.09 -39.06 -0.30
N ASP A 194 3.15 -38.59 -0.96
CA ASP A 194 4.53 -38.98 -0.67
C ASP A 194 5.09 -38.37 0.62
N ALA A 195 4.56 -37.22 1.06
CA ALA A 195 4.94 -36.55 2.30
C ALA A 195 4.86 -37.50 3.51
N ARG A 196 3.91 -38.45 3.52
CA ARG A 196 3.75 -39.43 4.63
C ARG A 196 4.97 -40.33 4.83
N ARG A 197 5.89 -40.42 3.86
CA ARG A 197 7.17 -41.13 4.03
C ARG A 197 8.07 -40.45 5.06
N GLN A 198 7.81 -39.19 5.42
CA GLN A 198 8.55 -38.47 6.44
C GLN A 198 8.16 -38.96 7.86
N PRO A 199 9.14 -39.33 8.72
CA PRO A 199 8.86 -39.82 10.07
C PRO A 199 8.03 -38.85 10.94
N SER A 200 8.15 -37.55 10.71
CA SER A 200 7.47 -36.49 11.48
C SER A 200 5.95 -36.43 11.30
N ILE A 201 5.40 -37.04 10.25
CA ILE A 201 3.97 -36.96 9.91
C ILE A 201 3.29 -38.33 9.73
N GLN A 202 3.91 -39.40 10.25
CA GLN A 202 3.36 -40.77 10.16
C GLN A 202 2.00 -40.92 10.86
N THR A 203 1.73 -40.09 11.85
CA THR A 203 0.48 -40.10 12.64
C THR A 203 -0.69 -39.40 11.95
N ALA A 204 -0.46 -38.65 10.86
CA ALA A 204 -1.51 -37.98 10.10
C ALA A 204 -2.44 -38.96 9.37
N PRO A 205 -3.67 -38.53 8.97
CA PRO A 205 -4.53 -39.30 8.09
C PRO A 205 -3.80 -39.77 6.83
N GLN A 206 -4.06 -41.01 6.41
CA GLN A 206 -3.51 -41.50 5.16
C GLN A 206 -4.23 -40.81 4.01
N VAL A 207 -3.45 -40.36 3.02
CA VAL A 207 -4.00 -39.76 1.81
C VAL A 207 -3.66 -40.65 0.63
N LEU A 208 -4.66 -40.89 -0.21
CA LEU A 208 -4.52 -41.56 -1.50
C LEU A 208 -5.01 -40.61 -2.58
N TYR A 209 -4.45 -40.74 -3.76
CA TYR A 209 -4.85 -39.96 -4.91
C TYR A 209 -4.97 -40.88 -6.12
N SER A 210 -6.09 -40.80 -6.83
CA SER A 210 -6.26 -41.43 -8.14
C SER A 210 -6.70 -40.38 -9.16
N ASN A 211 -6.12 -40.48 -10.35
CA ASN A 211 -6.59 -39.78 -11.53
C ASN A 211 -7.59 -40.69 -12.23
N ARG A 212 -8.70 -40.13 -12.72
CA ARG A 212 -9.69 -40.81 -13.58
C ARG A 212 -10.52 -41.90 -12.91
N ASP A 213 -9.88 -42.87 -12.26
CA ASP A 213 -10.56 -44.02 -11.68
C ASP A 213 -11.10 -43.70 -10.27
N PRO A 214 -12.42 -43.78 -10.04
CA PRO A 214 -12.99 -43.58 -8.72
C PRO A 214 -12.50 -44.65 -7.73
N PRO A 215 -12.18 -44.27 -6.48
CA PRO A 215 -11.90 -45.20 -5.39
C PRO A 215 -13.01 -46.23 -5.20
N LEU A 216 -12.66 -47.39 -4.65
CA LEU A 216 -13.59 -48.52 -4.49
C LEU A 216 -14.83 -48.13 -3.69
N GLU A 217 -14.67 -47.20 -2.75
CA GLU A 217 -15.71 -46.70 -1.86
C GLU A 217 -16.86 -46.00 -2.59
N ILE A 218 -16.57 -45.38 -3.75
CA ILE A 218 -17.54 -44.57 -4.51
C ILE A 218 -17.81 -45.10 -5.94
N ARG A 219 -17.10 -46.13 -6.41
CA ARG A 219 -17.20 -46.63 -7.79
C ARG A 219 -18.62 -47.02 -8.24
N GLY A 220 -19.50 -47.36 -7.30
CA GLY A 220 -20.91 -47.70 -7.56
C GLY A 220 -21.88 -46.52 -7.58
N VAL A 221 -21.42 -45.29 -7.33
CA VAL A 221 -22.27 -44.09 -7.32
C VAL A 221 -22.70 -43.74 -8.74
N GLN A 222 -24.01 -43.63 -8.97
CA GLN A 222 -24.56 -43.23 -10.26
C GLN A 222 -24.28 -41.74 -10.52
N GLY A 223 -23.89 -41.41 -11.75
CA GLY A 223 -23.64 -40.02 -12.17
C GLY A 223 -22.24 -39.48 -11.85
N LEU A 224 -21.31 -40.33 -11.40
CA LEU A 224 -19.90 -39.92 -11.28
C LEU A 224 -19.33 -39.52 -12.64
N ASN A 225 -18.70 -38.35 -12.69
CA ASN A 225 -17.96 -37.90 -13.86
C ASN A 225 -16.64 -38.67 -13.94
N ILE A 226 -16.57 -39.63 -14.87
CA ILE A 226 -15.36 -40.41 -15.15
C ILE A 226 -14.69 -39.80 -16.36
N SER A 227 -13.91 -38.74 -16.12
CA SER A 227 -13.04 -38.11 -17.12
C SER A 227 -11.63 -37.97 -16.57
N ASP A 228 -10.68 -37.68 -17.45
CA ASP A 228 -9.30 -37.37 -17.03
C ASP A 228 -9.22 -36.05 -16.26
N ASP A 229 -10.29 -35.25 -16.25
CA ASP A 229 -10.36 -33.93 -15.62
C ASP A 229 -10.74 -34.01 -14.14
N VAL A 230 -11.13 -35.20 -13.67
CA VAL A 230 -11.51 -35.44 -12.28
C VAL A 230 -10.37 -36.15 -11.54
N GLY A 231 -9.95 -35.54 -10.44
CA GLY A 231 -9.06 -36.12 -9.46
C GLY A 231 -9.83 -36.55 -8.21
N TYR A 232 -9.52 -37.75 -7.70
CA TYR A 232 -10.10 -38.25 -6.46
C TYR A 232 -9.06 -38.27 -5.35
N VAL A 233 -9.30 -37.49 -4.29
CA VAL A 233 -8.42 -37.44 -3.12
C VAL A 233 -9.11 -38.11 -1.94
N THR A 234 -8.51 -39.19 -1.45
CA THR A 234 -9.09 -40.01 -0.39
C THR A 234 -8.31 -39.84 0.91
N PHE A 235 -8.96 -39.34 1.94
CA PHE A 235 -8.46 -39.31 3.31
C PHE A 235 -8.99 -40.51 4.08
N VAL A 236 -8.10 -41.29 4.68
CA VAL A 236 -8.44 -42.39 5.57
C VAL A 236 -8.12 -41.98 7.00
N MET A 237 -9.16 -41.81 7.79
CA MET A 237 -9.09 -41.45 9.19
C MET A 237 -9.27 -42.68 10.08
N PHE A 238 -8.34 -42.91 11.00
CA PHE A 238 -8.45 -43.94 12.04
C PHE A 238 -9.05 -43.35 13.33
N PRO A 239 -9.55 -44.17 14.27
CA PRO A 239 -10.15 -43.72 15.53
C PRO A 239 -9.34 -42.66 16.30
N ARG A 240 -8.00 -42.72 16.22
CA ARG A 240 -7.13 -41.69 16.82
C ARG A 240 -7.41 -40.27 16.32
N HIS A 241 -7.86 -40.09 15.08
CA HIS A 241 -8.14 -38.79 14.46
C HIS A 241 -9.50 -38.21 14.84
N PHE A 242 -10.33 -38.94 15.58
CA PHE A 242 -11.63 -38.47 16.08
C PHE A 242 -11.94 -39.10 17.45
N SER A 243 -10.89 -39.31 18.25
CA SER A 243 -10.93 -40.01 19.53
C SER A 243 -11.78 -39.29 20.59
N ASN A 244 -11.82 -37.96 20.54
CA ASN A 244 -12.64 -37.12 21.39
C ASN A 244 -13.21 -35.92 20.59
N PRO A 245 -14.20 -35.19 21.13
CA PRO A 245 -14.86 -34.09 20.41
C PRO A 245 -13.91 -32.99 19.92
N VAL A 246 -12.87 -32.65 20.69
CA VAL A 246 -11.90 -31.60 20.32
C VAL A 246 -11.05 -32.06 19.13
N VAL A 247 -10.55 -33.30 19.18
CA VAL A 247 -9.76 -33.88 18.08
C VAL A 247 -10.64 -34.04 16.83
N ALA A 248 -11.88 -34.50 16.98
CA ALA A 248 -12.83 -34.61 15.87
C ALA A 248 -13.11 -33.25 15.21
N ALA A 249 -13.40 -32.20 15.99
CA ALA A 249 -13.66 -30.86 15.48
C ALA A 249 -12.44 -30.26 14.74
N ASN A 250 -11.23 -30.47 15.26
CA ASN A 250 -10.00 -30.06 14.60
C ASN A 250 -9.80 -30.83 13.29
N THR A 251 -9.95 -32.15 13.29
CA THR A 251 -9.82 -32.98 12.09
C THR A 251 -10.80 -32.55 11.00
N ILE A 252 -12.08 -32.35 11.35
CA ILE A 252 -13.12 -31.85 10.44
C ILE A 252 -12.71 -30.49 9.85
N SER A 253 -12.27 -29.56 10.70
CA SER A 253 -11.87 -28.21 10.25
C SER A 253 -10.73 -28.25 9.22
N HIS A 254 -9.72 -29.10 9.44
CA HIS A 254 -8.59 -29.21 8.51
C HIS A 254 -8.99 -29.90 7.21
N ILE A 255 -9.83 -30.94 7.27
CA ILE A 255 -10.28 -31.68 6.10
C ILE A 255 -11.15 -30.79 5.20
N GLN A 256 -12.07 -30.02 5.77
CA GLN A 256 -12.93 -29.12 4.99
C GLN A 256 -12.13 -28.03 4.25
N LEU A 257 -11.00 -27.58 4.81
CA LEU A 257 -10.12 -26.58 4.17
C LEU A 257 -9.25 -27.15 3.04
N PHE A 258 -9.20 -28.47 2.87
CA PHE A 258 -8.31 -29.10 1.91
C PHE A 258 -8.46 -28.56 0.49
N ARG A 259 -9.70 -28.39 0.02
CA ARG A 259 -9.98 -27.93 -1.34
C ARG A 259 -9.48 -26.51 -1.57
N ASP A 260 -9.68 -25.61 -0.60
CA ASP A 260 -9.18 -24.24 -0.66
C ASP A 260 -7.65 -24.20 -0.62
N TYR A 261 -7.05 -25.06 0.22
CA TYR A 261 -5.60 -25.20 0.31
C TYR A 261 -4.98 -25.70 -1.01
N LEU A 262 -5.60 -26.69 -1.66
CA LEU A 262 -5.20 -27.23 -2.96
C LEU A 262 -5.22 -26.13 -4.03
N HIS A 263 -6.34 -25.43 -4.18
CA HIS A 263 -6.49 -24.39 -5.20
C HIS A 263 -5.58 -23.18 -4.95
N TYR A 264 -5.38 -22.80 -3.69
CA TYR A 264 -4.41 -21.76 -3.32
C TYR A 264 -2.99 -22.14 -3.77
N HIS A 265 -2.55 -23.38 -3.49
CA HIS A 265 -1.20 -23.83 -3.88
C HIS A 265 -1.03 -23.98 -5.39
N ILE A 266 -2.07 -24.38 -6.11
CA ILE A 266 -2.07 -24.41 -7.58
C ILE A 266 -1.88 -22.99 -8.13
N LYS A 267 -2.64 -22.01 -7.63
CA LYS A 267 -2.50 -20.59 -8.03
C LYS A 267 -1.10 -20.04 -7.72
N CYS A 268 -0.57 -20.31 -6.53
CA CYS A 268 0.79 -19.90 -6.17
C CYS A 268 1.86 -20.53 -7.06
N SER A 269 1.71 -21.82 -7.39
CA SER A 269 2.62 -22.54 -8.28
C SER A 269 2.60 -21.98 -9.70
N LYS A 270 1.41 -21.69 -10.24
CA LYS A 270 1.25 -20.98 -11.53
C LYS A 270 1.97 -19.63 -11.50
N ALA A 271 1.69 -18.80 -10.51
CA ALA A 271 2.32 -17.48 -10.37
C ALA A 271 3.86 -17.58 -10.28
N TYR A 272 4.37 -18.54 -9.52
CA TYR A 272 5.80 -18.80 -9.40
C TYR A 272 6.43 -19.25 -10.73
N MET A 273 5.81 -20.19 -11.44
CA MET A 273 6.29 -20.65 -12.75
C MET A 273 6.26 -19.52 -13.79
N HIS A 274 5.20 -18.72 -13.84
CA HIS A 274 5.14 -17.54 -14.71
C HIS A 274 6.23 -16.51 -14.39
N SER A 275 6.52 -16.28 -13.11
CA SER A 275 7.64 -15.42 -12.68
C SER A 275 8.98 -15.99 -13.17
N ARG A 276 9.22 -17.29 -12.96
CA ARG A 276 10.46 -17.96 -13.35
C ARG A 276 10.65 -18.03 -14.86
N MET A 277 9.59 -18.29 -15.63
CA MET A 277 9.62 -18.31 -17.10
C MET A 277 9.93 -16.92 -17.64
N ARG A 278 9.27 -15.87 -17.12
CA ARG A 278 9.59 -14.48 -17.49
C ARG A 278 11.06 -14.16 -17.24
N HIS A 279 11.59 -14.56 -16.09
CA HIS A 279 13.01 -14.40 -15.78
C HIS A 279 13.92 -15.11 -16.79
N ARG A 280 13.64 -16.39 -17.11
CA ARG A 280 14.41 -17.15 -18.12
C ARG A 280 14.33 -16.54 -19.52
N VAL A 281 13.15 -16.06 -19.94
CA VAL A 281 12.96 -15.37 -21.23
C VAL A 281 13.78 -14.08 -21.27
N THR A 282 13.77 -13.30 -20.19
CA THR A 282 14.61 -12.10 -20.07
C THR A 282 16.10 -12.41 -20.20
N GLU A 283 16.57 -13.48 -19.55
CA GLU A 283 17.97 -13.92 -19.69
C GLU A 283 18.29 -14.41 -21.12
N PHE A 284 17.39 -15.17 -21.74
CA PHE A 284 17.56 -15.61 -23.13
C PHE A 284 17.59 -14.44 -24.11
N LEU A 285 16.73 -13.43 -23.93
CA LEU A 285 16.73 -12.20 -24.71
C LEU A 285 18.03 -11.41 -24.55
N LYS A 286 18.64 -11.38 -23.36
CA LYS A 286 19.98 -10.78 -23.15
C LYS A 286 21.04 -11.52 -23.96
N VAL A 287 21.02 -12.84 -23.99
CA VAL A 287 21.96 -13.65 -24.79
C VAL A 287 21.75 -13.41 -26.29
N LEU A 288 20.51 -13.42 -26.78
CA LEU A 288 20.19 -13.12 -28.18
C LEU A 288 20.59 -11.71 -28.60
N ASN A 289 20.35 -10.71 -27.74
CA ASN A 289 20.74 -9.33 -28.00
C ASN A 289 22.26 -9.13 -27.98
N ARG A 290 23.00 -9.92 -27.20
CA ARG A 290 24.47 -9.97 -27.25
C ARG A 290 24.99 -10.71 -28.48
N ALA A 291 24.24 -11.67 -29.02
CA ALA A 291 24.59 -12.45 -30.19
C ALA A 291 24.24 -11.76 -31.53
N LYS A 292 23.45 -10.68 -31.53
CA LYS A 292 23.25 -9.84 -32.72
C LYS A 292 24.59 -9.19 -33.11
N THR A 293 25.14 -9.66 -34.21
CA THR A 293 26.46 -9.30 -34.76
C THR A 293 26.57 -7.79 -35.04
N GLU A 294 27.78 -7.26 -34.84
CA GLU A 294 28.23 -5.85 -34.97
C GLU A 294 28.06 -5.20 -36.36
N SER A 295 27.28 -5.76 -37.28
CA SER A 295 27.18 -5.28 -38.67
C SER A 295 26.32 -4.03 -38.88
N ALA A 296 25.64 -3.51 -37.85
CA ALA A 296 24.81 -2.31 -37.95
C ALA A 296 25.47 -1.01 -37.45
N ARG A 297 26.74 -1.03 -37.02
CA ARG A 297 27.45 0.15 -36.49
C ARG A 297 28.30 0.92 -37.51
N GLN A 298 28.34 0.50 -38.78
CA GLN A 298 29.07 1.18 -39.85
C GLN A 298 28.13 1.73 -40.93
N ALA A 299 27.41 2.80 -40.62
CA ALA A 299 26.92 3.73 -41.64
C ALA A 299 26.64 5.07 -40.98
N ASN A 300 27.16 6.14 -41.58
CA ASN A 300 26.99 7.56 -41.24
C ASN A 300 28.02 8.14 -40.26
N ALA A 301 29.30 8.03 -40.63
CA ALA A 301 30.27 9.08 -40.37
C ALA A 301 30.54 9.83 -41.68
N PHE A 302 29.80 10.91 -41.94
CA PHE A 302 30.22 11.95 -42.88
C PHE A 302 30.81 13.09 -42.06
N SER A 303 32.11 13.29 -42.25
CA SER A 303 32.90 14.37 -41.69
C SER A 303 32.58 15.68 -42.40
N PHE A 304 32.19 16.69 -41.63
CA PHE A 304 32.47 18.09 -41.98
C PHE A 304 33.29 18.70 -40.86
N ALA A 305 34.51 19.11 -41.22
CA ALA A 305 35.45 19.78 -40.35
C ALA A 305 34.93 21.18 -40.01
N ALA A 306 34.57 21.40 -38.75
CA ALA A 306 34.48 22.71 -38.14
C ALA A 306 35.31 22.67 -36.85
N ARG A 307 36.21 23.65 -36.71
CA ARG A 307 37.16 23.79 -35.59
C ARG A 307 36.47 23.59 -34.25
N THR A 308 36.79 22.49 -33.57
CA THR A 308 36.35 22.25 -32.19
C THR A 308 37.36 22.87 -31.23
N TYR A 309 36.95 23.94 -30.56
CA TYR A 309 37.48 24.20 -29.22
C TYR A 309 37.08 22.99 -28.37
N ALA A 310 38.07 22.26 -27.85
CA ALA A 310 37.86 21.16 -26.93
C ALA A 310 37.26 21.72 -25.62
N THR A 311 35.94 21.83 -25.55
CA THR A 311 35.23 21.99 -24.28
C THR A 311 35.21 20.61 -23.63
N SER A 312 35.89 20.47 -22.49
CA SER A 312 35.79 19.27 -21.66
C SER A 312 34.32 18.94 -21.41
N LYS A 313 33.93 17.67 -21.59
CA LYS A 313 32.55 17.21 -21.34
C LYS A 313 32.22 17.53 -19.87
N PRO A 314 31.10 18.22 -19.55
CA PRO A 314 30.78 18.56 -18.18
C PRO A 314 30.67 17.27 -17.35
N GLN A 315 31.27 17.28 -16.16
CA GLN A 315 31.23 16.17 -15.22
C GLN A 315 29.77 15.82 -14.90
N THR A 316 29.44 14.53 -14.95
CA THR A 316 28.07 14.07 -14.66
C THR A 316 27.76 14.14 -13.17
N LEU A 317 26.47 14.21 -12.82
CA LEU A 317 26.03 14.22 -11.42
C LEU A 317 26.52 12.96 -10.67
N LYS A 318 26.49 11.80 -11.32
CA LYS A 318 26.93 10.53 -10.72
C LYS A 318 28.44 10.50 -10.45
N GLU A 319 29.24 10.99 -11.38
CA GLU A 319 30.70 11.11 -11.21
C GLU A 319 31.02 12.05 -10.05
N ARG A 320 30.42 13.27 -10.04
CA ARG A 320 30.63 14.23 -8.96
C ARG A 320 30.19 13.67 -7.61
N PHE A 321 29.03 13.04 -7.55
CA PHE A 321 28.54 12.41 -6.32
C PHE A 321 29.50 11.31 -5.83
N SER A 322 30.00 10.45 -6.73
CA SER A 322 30.96 9.41 -6.37
C SER A 322 32.25 9.96 -5.73
N GLU A 323 32.71 11.14 -6.15
CA GLU A 323 33.90 11.79 -5.59
C GLU A 323 33.67 12.33 -4.17
N LEU A 324 32.42 12.70 -3.84
CA LEU A 324 32.06 13.25 -2.53
C LEU A 324 31.92 12.17 -1.45
N ILE A 325 31.54 10.94 -1.83
CA ILE A 325 31.25 9.85 -0.88
C ILE A 325 32.39 9.58 0.11
N PRO A 326 33.67 9.42 -0.31
CA PRO A 326 34.75 9.13 0.63
C PRO A 326 34.94 10.24 1.67
N GLY A 327 34.85 11.50 1.25
CA GLY A 327 34.97 12.66 2.14
C GLY A 327 33.86 12.69 3.19
N GLU A 328 32.62 12.45 2.77
CA GLU A 328 31.48 12.45 3.69
C GLU A 328 31.50 11.25 4.66
N ILE A 329 31.98 10.08 4.22
CA ILE A 329 32.21 8.94 5.11
C ILE A 329 33.19 9.29 6.23
N GLU A 330 34.31 9.96 5.90
CA GLU A 330 35.28 10.40 6.91
C GLU A 330 34.72 11.51 7.81
N ASN A 331 33.92 12.43 7.26
CA ASN A 331 33.21 13.46 8.04
C ASN A 331 32.28 12.83 9.09
N VAL A 332 31.40 11.91 8.68
CA VAL A 332 30.47 11.21 9.58
C VAL A 332 31.23 10.40 10.63
N LYS A 333 32.34 9.74 10.26
CA LYS A 333 33.20 9.05 11.24
C LYS A 333 33.78 10.01 12.27
N ALA A 334 34.30 11.16 11.84
CA ALA A 334 34.87 12.17 12.72
C ALA A 334 33.82 12.72 13.70
N ILE A 335 32.63 13.09 13.21
CA ILE A 335 31.51 13.57 14.04
C ILE A 335 31.13 12.51 15.09
N ARG A 336 30.99 11.25 14.68
CA ARG A 336 30.63 10.15 15.60
C ARG A 336 31.73 9.86 16.62
N ALA A 337 33.00 9.94 16.24
CA ALA A 337 34.11 9.77 17.16
C ALA A 337 34.13 10.88 18.22
N GLN A 338 33.89 12.14 17.81
CA GLN A 338 33.95 13.29 18.70
C GLN A 338 32.69 13.47 19.56
N HIS A 339 31.51 13.11 19.03
CA HIS A 339 30.22 13.48 19.62
C HIS A 339 29.24 12.32 19.81
N GLY A 340 29.55 11.10 19.36
CA GLY A 340 28.60 9.98 19.37
C GLY A 340 28.08 9.52 20.74
N HIS A 341 28.73 9.93 21.83
CA HIS A 341 28.29 9.66 23.21
C HIS A 341 27.54 10.84 23.86
N LYS A 342 27.43 11.99 23.18
CA LYS A 342 26.70 13.17 23.70
C LYS A 342 25.20 12.98 23.48
N ALA A 343 24.41 13.29 24.51
CA ALA A 343 22.95 13.23 24.44
C ALA A 343 22.37 14.55 23.89
N PHE A 344 21.36 14.45 23.01
CA PHE A 344 20.56 15.60 22.56
C PHE A 344 19.55 16.08 23.62
N GLY A 345 19.29 15.26 24.64
CA GLY A 345 18.29 15.54 25.68
C GLY A 345 17.75 14.24 26.26
N GLN A 346 16.83 14.35 27.23
CA GLN A 346 16.11 13.20 27.77
C GLN A 346 14.90 12.86 26.87
N VAL A 347 14.56 11.58 26.79
CA VAL A 347 13.30 11.11 26.17
C VAL A 347 12.24 11.01 27.26
N THR A 348 11.12 11.70 27.07
CA THR A 348 10.01 11.77 28.03
C THR A 348 8.85 10.87 27.61
N VAL A 349 7.97 10.50 28.56
CA VAL A 349 6.76 9.71 28.29
C VAL A 349 5.83 10.44 27.30
N ASP A 350 5.69 11.77 27.44
CA ASP A 350 4.86 12.60 26.55
C ASP A 350 5.38 12.62 25.11
N GLN A 351 6.70 12.53 24.90
CA GLN A 351 7.24 12.41 23.55
C GLN A 351 6.88 11.07 22.90
N VAL A 352 6.77 9.98 23.68
CA VAL A 352 6.37 8.67 23.16
C VAL A 352 4.88 8.66 22.78
N TYR A 353 4.00 9.17 23.64
CA TYR A 353 2.57 9.30 23.31
C TYR A 353 2.29 10.36 22.25
N GLY A 354 3.08 11.43 22.22
CA GLY A 354 2.92 12.58 21.32
C GLY A 354 3.55 12.38 19.94
N GLY A 355 3.89 11.15 19.56
CA GLY A 355 4.42 10.84 18.22
C GLY A 355 5.80 11.45 17.96
N MET A 356 6.73 11.31 18.91
CA MET A 356 8.11 11.82 18.83
C MET A 356 8.21 13.36 18.72
N ARG A 357 7.18 14.10 19.15
CA ARG A 357 7.17 15.56 19.10
C ARG A 357 8.37 16.16 19.84
N GLY A 358 9.21 16.90 19.11
CA GLY A 358 10.40 17.55 19.66
C GLY A 358 11.56 16.60 19.99
N LEU A 359 11.51 15.34 19.51
CA LEU A 359 12.61 14.39 19.63
C LEU A 359 13.50 14.46 18.37
N PRO A 360 14.80 14.75 18.50
CA PRO A 360 15.75 14.56 17.40
C PRO A 360 15.92 13.07 17.10
N ALA A 361 15.16 12.55 16.13
CA ALA A 361 14.98 11.11 15.93
C ALA A 361 15.75 10.52 14.74
N LEU A 362 16.13 11.35 13.76
CA LEU A 362 16.74 10.88 12.51
C LEU A 362 17.68 11.93 11.91
N LEU A 363 18.60 11.47 11.05
CA LEU A 363 19.48 12.34 10.24
C LEU A 363 18.86 12.61 8.87
N TRP A 364 18.93 13.87 8.46
CA TRP A 364 18.49 14.36 7.16
C TRP A 364 19.35 15.54 6.74
N ASP A 365 20.18 15.38 5.71
CA ASP A 365 21.24 16.35 5.39
C ASP A 365 20.84 17.32 4.27
N GLY A 366 19.83 16.97 3.47
CA GLY A 366 19.36 17.78 2.34
C GLY A 366 18.83 19.15 2.75
N SER A 367 18.14 19.21 3.90
CA SER A 367 17.56 20.44 4.42
C SER A 367 17.40 20.46 5.93
N VAL A 368 17.47 21.67 6.50
CA VAL A 368 17.31 21.94 7.94
C VAL A 368 16.51 23.23 8.13
N LEU A 369 15.55 23.22 9.05
CA LEU A 369 14.70 24.38 9.35
C LEU A 369 15.42 25.33 10.32
N ASP A 370 15.63 26.56 9.88
CA ASP A 370 16.03 27.69 10.73
C ASP A 370 14.76 28.38 11.27
N ALA A 371 14.70 28.63 12.58
CA ALA A 371 13.53 29.21 13.22
C ALA A 371 13.25 30.67 12.79
N GLU A 372 14.29 31.38 12.33
CA GLU A 372 14.21 32.79 11.93
C GLU A 372 14.19 32.96 10.40
N GLU A 373 14.97 32.15 9.68
CA GLU A 373 15.19 32.31 8.23
C GLU A 373 14.43 31.28 7.37
N GLY A 374 13.75 30.31 7.99
CA GLY A 374 13.00 29.29 7.27
C GLY A 374 13.81 28.06 6.87
N ILE A 375 13.25 27.27 5.96
CA ILE A 375 13.92 26.06 5.48
C ILE A 375 15.17 26.43 4.67
N ARG A 376 16.28 25.71 4.92
CA ARG A 376 17.52 25.85 4.17
C ARG A 376 17.81 24.57 3.39
N PHE A 377 18.13 24.69 2.10
CA PHE A 377 18.60 23.59 1.25
C PHE A 377 20.13 23.58 1.25
N ARG A 378 20.74 22.59 1.91
CA ARG A 378 22.20 22.53 2.11
C ARG A 378 22.79 23.86 2.59
N GLY A 379 22.13 24.45 3.58
CA GLY A 379 22.52 25.73 4.21
C GLY A 379 22.02 27.00 3.52
N LYS A 380 21.52 26.91 2.27
CA LYS A 380 21.03 28.06 1.50
C LYS A 380 19.56 28.31 1.77
N THR A 381 19.21 29.56 2.06
CA THR A 381 17.83 30.04 2.16
C THR A 381 17.11 30.00 0.81
N ILE A 382 15.79 30.13 0.81
CA ILE A 382 15.00 30.22 -0.44
C ILE A 382 15.44 31.40 -1.32
N PRO A 383 15.65 32.63 -0.79
CA PRO A 383 16.15 33.74 -1.61
C PRO A 383 17.54 33.47 -2.22
N GLU A 384 18.47 32.91 -1.44
CA GLU A 384 19.78 32.52 -1.97
C GLU A 384 19.66 31.45 -3.08
N CYS A 385 18.72 30.52 -2.96
CA CYS A 385 18.44 29.55 -4.02
C CYS A 385 17.86 30.21 -5.27
N GLN A 386 16.94 31.16 -5.13
CA GLN A 386 16.39 31.92 -6.27
C GLN A 386 17.48 32.75 -6.97
N GLU A 387 18.43 33.29 -6.22
CA GLU A 387 19.56 34.04 -6.79
C GLU A 387 20.55 33.11 -7.51
N LEU A 388 21.04 32.08 -6.82
CA LEU A 388 22.20 31.29 -7.23
C LEU A 388 21.88 30.15 -8.20
N LEU A 389 20.68 29.55 -8.13
CA LEU A 389 20.37 28.40 -8.98
C LEU A 389 20.14 28.81 -10.44
N PRO A 390 20.63 28.00 -11.41
CA PRO A 390 20.33 28.20 -12.82
C PRO A 390 18.84 28.30 -13.13
N LYS A 391 18.52 29.14 -14.11
CA LYS A 391 17.17 29.42 -14.59
C LYS A 391 17.05 28.97 -16.04
N ALA A 392 15.83 28.75 -16.51
CA ALA A 392 15.63 28.52 -17.94
C ALA A 392 16.06 29.74 -18.77
N ALA A 393 16.42 29.52 -20.04
CA ALA A 393 16.70 30.63 -20.95
C ALA A 393 15.45 31.54 -21.08
N GLY A 394 15.60 32.82 -20.73
CA GLY A 394 14.49 33.78 -20.70
C GLY A 394 13.54 33.64 -19.50
N GLY A 395 13.76 32.66 -18.61
CA GLY A 395 13.02 32.48 -17.36
C GLY A 395 13.64 33.25 -16.18
N SER A 396 12.85 33.39 -15.12
CA SER A 396 13.19 34.06 -13.86
C SER A 396 13.22 33.12 -12.66
N GLU A 397 12.53 31.98 -12.71
CA GLU A 397 12.45 31.04 -11.59
C GLU A 397 13.53 29.94 -11.63
N PRO A 398 14.02 29.48 -10.46
CA PRO A 398 15.07 28.46 -10.37
C PRO A 398 14.58 27.10 -10.90
N LEU A 399 15.46 26.41 -11.64
CA LEU A 399 15.17 25.08 -12.17
C LEU A 399 15.28 24.00 -11.07
N PRO A 400 14.30 23.08 -10.94
CA PRO A 400 14.34 22.02 -9.93
C PRO A 400 15.48 21.01 -10.15
N GLU A 401 15.98 20.87 -11.38
CA GLU A 401 17.23 20.16 -11.71
C GLU A 401 18.40 20.72 -10.89
N GLY A 402 18.52 22.05 -10.85
CA GLY A 402 19.58 22.73 -10.13
C GLY A 402 19.48 22.52 -8.62
N LEU A 403 18.24 22.48 -8.12
CA LEU A 403 17.99 22.18 -6.72
C LEU A 403 18.29 20.72 -6.37
N PHE A 404 17.92 19.75 -7.20
CA PHE A 404 18.28 18.35 -6.95
C PHE A 404 19.79 18.15 -6.91
N TRP A 405 20.53 18.80 -7.82
CA TRP A 405 21.99 18.83 -7.78
C TRP A 405 22.50 19.38 -6.44
N LEU A 406 21.97 20.52 -5.99
CA LEU A 406 22.32 21.11 -4.70
C LEU A 406 22.02 20.14 -3.56
N LEU A 407 20.82 19.56 -3.49
CA LEU A 407 20.42 18.63 -2.42
C LEU A 407 21.34 17.41 -2.36
N LEU A 408 21.75 16.88 -3.52
CA LEU A 408 22.59 15.68 -3.60
C LEU A 408 24.09 15.99 -3.36
N THR A 409 24.60 17.12 -3.82
CA THR A 409 26.06 17.41 -3.80
C THR A 409 26.48 18.44 -2.75
N GLY A 410 25.57 19.29 -2.28
CA GLY A 410 25.88 20.48 -1.49
C GLY A 410 26.37 21.68 -2.32
N GLU A 411 26.50 21.52 -3.65
CA GLU A 411 27.13 22.49 -4.55
C GLU A 411 26.09 23.17 -5.46
N VAL A 412 26.32 24.43 -5.82
CA VAL A 412 25.50 25.12 -6.83
C VAL A 412 25.98 24.66 -8.21
N PRO A 413 25.11 24.09 -9.06
CA PRO A 413 25.52 23.63 -10.38
C PRO A 413 25.70 24.77 -11.39
N SER A 414 26.51 24.52 -12.41
CA SER A 414 26.58 25.38 -13.60
C SER A 414 25.37 25.20 -14.52
N ASN A 415 25.18 26.13 -15.46
CA ASN A 415 24.13 26.03 -16.48
C ASN A 415 24.28 24.76 -17.34
N GLU A 416 25.52 24.37 -17.66
CA GLU A 416 25.82 23.17 -18.45
C GLU A 416 25.46 21.88 -17.69
N GLN A 417 25.73 21.83 -16.38
CA GLN A 417 25.35 20.71 -15.52
C GLN A 417 23.82 20.58 -15.43
N VAL A 418 23.10 21.69 -15.24
CA VAL A 418 21.63 21.69 -15.22
C VAL A 418 21.04 21.28 -16.57
N LYS A 419 21.62 21.75 -17.68
CA LYS A 419 21.20 21.35 -19.03
C LYS A 419 21.43 19.85 -19.28
N ALA A 420 22.57 19.31 -18.83
CA ALA A 420 22.87 17.89 -18.94
C ALA A 420 21.89 17.04 -18.12
N LEU A 421 21.58 17.47 -16.89
CA LEU A 421 20.61 16.79 -16.02
C LEU A 421 19.19 16.84 -16.60
N SER A 422 18.78 17.98 -17.16
CA SER A 422 17.48 18.12 -17.85
C SER A 422 17.35 17.10 -18.99
N ALA A 423 18.38 17.00 -19.83
CA ALA A 423 18.41 16.07 -20.96
C ALA A 423 18.42 14.60 -20.49
N GLU A 424 19.13 14.30 -19.40
CA GLU A 424 19.15 12.97 -18.80
C GLU A 424 17.77 12.55 -18.28
N TRP A 425 17.08 13.41 -17.54
CA TRP A 425 15.73 13.12 -17.07
C TRP A 425 14.72 12.99 -18.22
N ALA A 426 14.80 13.85 -19.23
CA ALA A 426 13.94 13.72 -20.40
C ALA A 426 14.15 12.38 -21.13
N ALA A 427 15.40 11.89 -21.22
CA ALA A 427 15.72 10.60 -21.82
C ALA A 427 15.24 9.39 -20.99
N ARG A 428 15.12 9.54 -19.67
CA ARG A 428 14.68 8.48 -18.72
C ARG A 428 13.17 8.44 -18.49
N ALA A 429 12.41 9.42 -19.01
CA ALA A 429 10.99 9.66 -18.68
C ALA A 429 9.99 8.63 -19.26
N GLY A 430 10.45 7.70 -20.10
CA GLY A 430 9.61 6.68 -20.70
C GLY A 430 9.03 5.70 -19.68
N LEU A 431 7.73 5.41 -19.78
CA LEU A 431 7.05 4.43 -18.93
C LEU A 431 7.01 3.05 -19.60
N PRO A 432 7.24 1.96 -18.85
CA PRO A 432 6.94 0.63 -19.34
C PRO A 432 5.45 0.50 -19.66
N LYS A 433 5.12 -0.20 -20.75
CA LYS A 433 3.72 -0.33 -21.23
C LYS A 433 2.76 -0.84 -20.15
N PHE A 434 3.18 -1.80 -19.33
CA PHE A 434 2.34 -2.33 -18.26
C PHE A 434 2.00 -1.29 -17.17
N VAL A 435 2.86 -0.29 -16.95
CA VAL A 435 2.59 0.81 -16.00
C VAL A 435 1.59 1.79 -16.59
N GLU A 436 1.69 2.07 -17.90
CA GLU A 436 0.68 2.87 -18.61
C GLU A 436 -0.68 2.18 -18.53
N ASP A 437 -0.75 0.90 -18.87
CA ASP A 437 -1.98 0.12 -18.85
C ASP A 437 -2.58 0.04 -17.44
N LEU A 438 -1.75 -0.03 -16.40
CA LEU A 438 -2.19 -0.03 -15.01
C LEU A 438 -2.85 1.29 -14.61
N ILE A 439 -2.29 2.43 -15.05
CA ILE A 439 -2.88 3.76 -14.80
C ILE A 439 -4.17 3.90 -15.60
N ASP A 440 -4.16 3.50 -16.88
CA ASP A 440 -5.32 3.64 -17.78
C ASP A 440 -6.51 2.75 -17.37
N GLN A 441 -6.26 1.66 -16.64
CA GLN A 441 -7.31 0.78 -16.10
C GLN A 441 -7.84 1.21 -14.73
N CYS A 442 -7.22 2.19 -14.06
CA CYS A 442 -7.76 2.73 -12.83
C CYS A 442 -9.10 3.44 -13.11
N PRO A 443 -10.16 3.22 -12.30
CA PRO A 443 -11.39 3.97 -12.49
C PRO A 443 -11.14 5.45 -12.20
N ASN A 444 -11.75 6.35 -12.97
CA ASN A 444 -11.59 7.80 -12.80
C ASN A 444 -12.05 8.32 -11.42
N THR A 445 -12.80 7.52 -10.66
CA THR A 445 -13.22 7.81 -9.28
C THR A 445 -12.14 7.47 -8.24
N LEU A 446 -11.09 6.73 -8.61
CA LEU A 446 -9.99 6.42 -7.70
C LEU A 446 -9.13 7.68 -7.47
N HIS A 447 -8.86 7.99 -6.20
CA HIS A 447 -8.14 9.21 -5.83
C HIS A 447 -6.79 9.33 -6.56
N PRO A 448 -6.42 10.52 -7.10
CA PRO A 448 -5.19 10.70 -7.88
C PRO A 448 -3.92 10.23 -7.16
N MET A 449 -3.79 10.50 -5.85
CA MET A 449 -2.65 10.01 -5.05
C MET A 449 -2.57 8.49 -4.96
N THR A 450 -3.71 7.78 -4.96
CA THR A 450 -3.72 6.31 -4.95
C THR A 450 -3.24 5.78 -6.30
N GLN A 451 -3.73 6.34 -7.41
CA GLN A 451 -3.23 6.00 -8.75
C GLN A 451 -1.72 6.27 -8.87
N PHE A 452 -1.26 7.40 -8.32
CA PHE A 452 0.14 7.79 -8.33
C PHE A 452 1.02 6.81 -7.55
N SER A 453 0.61 6.43 -6.34
CA SER A 453 1.30 5.44 -5.52
C SER A 453 1.34 4.05 -6.20
N ILE A 454 0.23 3.60 -6.79
CA ILE A 454 0.17 2.33 -7.52
C ILE A 454 1.19 2.31 -8.66
N ALA A 455 1.21 3.36 -9.48
CA ALA A 455 2.12 3.48 -10.62
C ALA A 455 3.60 3.51 -10.18
N VAL A 456 3.92 4.26 -9.12
CA VAL A 456 5.29 4.32 -8.56
C VAL A 456 5.72 2.97 -8.02
N ASN A 457 4.86 2.26 -7.27
CA ASN A 457 5.17 0.90 -6.81
C ASN A 457 5.37 -0.07 -7.99
N ALA A 458 4.61 0.07 -9.07
CA ALA A 458 4.72 -0.79 -10.25
C ALA A 458 6.07 -0.63 -10.98
N LEU A 459 6.72 0.54 -10.91
CA LEU A 459 8.06 0.77 -11.47
C LEU A 459 9.15 -0.09 -10.81
N ASN A 460 8.91 -0.60 -9.59
CA ASN A 460 9.81 -1.53 -8.90
C ASN A 460 10.21 -2.74 -9.76
N HIS A 461 9.34 -3.19 -10.67
CA HIS A 461 9.60 -4.33 -11.57
C HIS A 461 10.98 -4.24 -12.24
N ASP A 462 11.40 -3.02 -12.60
CA ASP A 462 12.66 -2.79 -13.29
C ASP A 462 13.81 -2.27 -12.41
N SER A 463 13.61 -2.17 -11.09
CA SER A 463 14.60 -1.66 -10.13
C SER A 463 15.99 -2.29 -10.30
N ALA A 464 16.98 -1.44 -10.54
CA ALA A 464 18.39 -1.78 -10.56
C ALA A 464 18.88 -2.17 -9.17
N PHE A 465 18.40 -1.51 -8.10
CA PHE A 465 18.79 -1.82 -6.73
C PHE A 465 18.30 -3.19 -6.29
N ALA A 466 17.03 -3.51 -6.51
CA ALA A 466 16.47 -4.81 -6.16
C ALA A 466 17.21 -5.95 -6.88
N LYS A 467 17.45 -5.79 -8.19
CA LYS A 467 18.24 -6.76 -9.00
C LYS A 467 19.69 -6.85 -8.50
N GLY A 468 20.33 -5.72 -8.21
CA GLY A 468 21.71 -5.67 -7.71
C GLY A 468 21.85 -6.36 -6.36
N TYR A 469 20.94 -6.08 -5.43
CA TYR A 469 20.92 -6.70 -4.10
C TYR A 469 20.76 -8.22 -4.18
N GLN A 470 19.83 -8.71 -5.00
CA GLN A 470 19.63 -10.15 -5.24
C GLN A 470 20.88 -10.83 -5.81
N ASN A 471 21.65 -10.11 -6.64
CA ASN A 471 22.91 -10.60 -7.20
C ASN A 471 24.10 -10.47 -6.24
N GLY A 472 23.89 -10.01 -5.00
CA GLY A 472 24.93 -9.96 -3.97
C GLY A 472 25.96 -8.86 -4.16
N ILE A 473 25.59 -7.70 -4.72
CA ILE A 473 26.50 -6.54 -4.76
C ILE A 473 26.97 -6.17 -3.35
N SER A 474 28.19 -5.66 -3.25
CA SER A 474 28.75 -5.27 -1.95
C SER A 474 27.98 -4.09 -1.36
N LYS A 475 27.93 -4.00 -0.01
CA LYS A 475 27.26 -2.88 0.70
C LYS A 475 27.80 -1.51 0.25
N LYS A 476 29.09 -1.40 -0.10
CA LYS A 476 29.71 -0.15 -0.56
C LYS A 476 29.16 0.32 -1.92
N GLU A 477 28.63 -0.61 -2.71
CA GLU A 477 28.08 -0.33 -4.04
C GLU A 477 26.57 -0.06 -4.01
N TYR A 478 25.90 -0.16 -2.85
CA TYR A 478 24.44 0.02 -2.75
C TYR A 478 23.94 1.37 -3.28
N TRP A 479 24.74 2.43 -3.13
CA TRP A 479 24.37 3.77 -3.61
C TRP A 479 24.27 3.83 -5.14
N GLY A 480 25.09 3.06 -5.87
CA GLY A 480 25.19 3.11 -7.33
C GLY A 480 23.87 2.78 -8.05
N PRO A 481 23.22 1.63 -7.78
CA PRO A 481 21.91 1.31 -8.35
C PRO A 481 20.77 2.06 -7.65
N THR A 482 20.94 2.49 -6.40
CA THR A 482 19.97 3.40 -5.74
C THR A 482 19.90 4.75 -6.45
N PHE A 483 21.04 5.27 -6.90
CA PHE A 483 21.14 6.48 -7.72
C PHE A 483 20.40 6.30 -9.04
N GLU A 484 20.63 5.19 -9.76
CA GLU A 484 19.93 4.93 -11.02
C GLU A 484 18.41 4.85 -10.84
N ASP A 485 17.93 4.09 -9.84
CA ASP A 485 16.50 3.97 -9.55
C ASP A 485 15.89 5.31 -9.12
N SER A 486 16.63 6.13 -8.39
CA SER A 486 16.19 7.47 -7.97
C SER A 486 16.08 8.45 -9.14
N MET A 487 17.04 8.40 -10.07
CA MET A 487 17.02 9.20 -11.31
C MET A 487 15.86 8.78 -12.21
N ASP A 488 15.64 7.48 -12.37
CA ASP A 488 14.52 6.92 -13.13
C ASP A 488 13.18 7.24 -12.48
N LEU A 489 13.08 7.16 -11.16
CA LEU A 489 11.90 7.56 -10.40
C LEU A 489 11.55 9.00 -10.72
N ILE A 490 12.46 9.94 -10.45
CA ILE A 490 12.25 11.39 -10.68
C ILE A 490 11.84 11.64 -12.12
N ALA A 491 12.57 11.09 -13.09
CA ALA A 491 12.30 11.28 -14.52
C ALA A 491 10.91 10.81 -14.96
N LYS A 492 10.37 9.75 -14.34
CA LYS A 492 9.08 9.13 -14.73
C LYS A 492 7.87 9.76 -14.04
N LEU A 493 8.05 10.47 -12.91
CA LEU A 493 6.94 11.08 -12.18
C LEU A 493 6.07 12.04 -13.03
N PRO A 494 6.62 12.90 -13.90
CA PRO A 494 5.81 13.80 -14.72
C PRO A 494 4.90 13.04 -15.69
N SER A 495 5.42 11.99 -16.33
CA SER A 495 4.66 11.14 -17.24
C SER A 495 3.50 10.45 -16.52
N ILE A 496 3.73 9.96 -15.29
CA ILE A 496 2.68 9.36 -14.46
C ILE A 496 1.65 10.42 -14.06
N ALA A 497 2.09 11.55 -13.52
CA ALA A 497 1.22 12.63 -13.06
C ALA A 497 0.37 13.19 -14.21
N GLY A 498 0.99 13.44 -15.36
CA GLY A 498 0.32 13.88 -16.59
C GLY A 498 -0.74 12.89 -17.06
N ARG A 499 -0.41 11.60 -17.10
CA ARG A 499 -1.37 10.55 -17.50
C ARG A 499 -2.56 10.48 -16.54
N ILE A 500 -2.32 10.50 -15.22
CA ILE A 500 -3.38 10.54 -14.21
C ILE A 500 -4.28 11.78 -14.41
N TYR A 501 -3.68 12.96 -14.54
CA TYR A 501 -4.43 14.20 -14.74
C TYR A 501 -5.31 14.15 -15.99
N ARG A 502 -4.75 13.68 -17.12
CA ARG A 502 -5.45 13.58 -18.40
C ARG A 502 -6.53 12.51 -18.41
N ASN A 503 -6.34 11.39 -17.72
CA ASN A 503 -7.35 10.34 -17.61
C ASN A 503 -8.57 10.80 -16.79
N ILE A 504 -8.34 11.56 -15.73
CA ILE A 504 -9.41 12.00 -14.83
C ILE A 504 -10.09 13.28 -15.34
N TYR A 505 -9.32 14.25 -15.83
CA TYR A 505 -9.79 15.62 -16.11
C TYR A 505 -9.61 16.07 -17.57
N GLY A 506 -8.96 15.25 -18.41
CA GLY A 506 -8.65 15.58 -19.80
C GLY A 506 -9.25 14.56 -20.78
N ASP A 507 -8.58 14.40 -21.93
CA ASP A 507 -8.97 13.50 -23.02
C ASP A 507 -8.20 12.17 -23.01
N GLY A 508 -7.49 11.86 -21.93
CA GLY A 508 -6.63 10.68 -21.78
C GLY A 508 -5.38 10.67 -22.68
N LYS A 509 -5.14 11.70 -23.50
CA LYS A 509 -3.98 11.75 -24.39
C LYS A 509 -2.79 12.40 -23.72
N LEU A 510 -1.65 11.72 -23.77
CA LEU A 510 -0.39 12.22 -23.24
C LEU A 510 0.51 12.69 -24.40
N PRO A 511 0.93 13.97 -24.44
CA PRO A 511 1.93 14.41 -25.41
C PRO A 511 3.28 13.75 -25.15
N ALA A 512 4.14 13.69 -26.17
CA ALA A 512 5.50 13.20 -26.02
C ALA A 512 6.36 14.17 -25.20
N ILE A 513 7.33 13.64 -24.48
CA ILE A 513 8.38 14.43 -23.82
C ILE A 513 9.23 15.12 -24.88
N ASP A 514 9.47 16.43 -24.70
CA ASP A 514 10.44 17.17 -25.51
C ASP A 514 11.81 17.10 -24.82
N LEU A 515 12.76 16.45 -25.49
CA LEU A 515 14.13 16.25 -25.01
C LEU A 515 14.94 17.54 -24.84
N ASN A 516 14.46 18.66 -25.42
CA ASN A 516 15.12 19.96 -25.33
C ASN A 516 14.53 20.87 -24.26
N LYS A 517 13.51 20.42 -23.52
CA LYS A 517 12.83 21.19 -22.49
C LYS A 517 13.22 20.69 -21.11
N ASP A 518 13.20 21.61 -20.13
CA ASP A 518 13.40 21.29 -18.72
C ASP A 518 12.23 20.48 -18.14
N TYR A 519 12.46 19.91 -16.97
CA TYR A 519 11.55 19.04 -16.23
C TYR A 519 10.19 19.70 -15.99
N SER A 520 10.18 20.96 -15.58
CA SER A 520 8.96 21.70 -15.24
C SER A 520 8.14 22.05 -16.47
N HIS A 521 8.81 22.40 -17.58
CA HIS A 521 8.15 22.64 -18.86
C HIS A 521 7.51 21.35 -19.39
N ASN A 522 8.23 20.23 -19.37
CA ASN A 522 7.67 18.93 -19.76
C ASN A 522 6.45 18.55 -18.89
N LEU A 523 6.54 18.68 -17.56
CA LEU A 523 5.38 18.46 -16.68
C LEU A 523 4.20 19.35 -17.05
N SER A 524 4.44 20.64 -17.28
CA SER A 524 3.40 21.60 -17.65
C SER A 524 2.72 21.21 -18.97
N THR A 525 3.49 20.78 -19.97
CA THR A 525 2.97 20.29 -21.26
C THR A 525 2.11 19.04 -21.08
N LEU A 526 2.57 18.07 -20.29
CA LEU A 526 1.82 16.84 -20.00
C LEU A 526 0.47 17.15 -19.33
N LEU A 527 0.43 18.15 -18.44
CA LEU A 527 -0.80 18.64 -17.79
C LEU A 527 -1.69 19.51 -18.71
N GLY A 528 -1.16 20.02 -19.83
CA GLY A 528 -1.91 20.86 -20.79
C GLY A 528 -1.77 22.36 -20.59
N PHE A 529 -0.70 22.76 -19.92
CA PHE A 529 -0.39 24.15 -19.60
C PHE A 529 0.98 24.60 -20.15
N GLY A 530 1.61 23.79 -21.03
CA GLY A 530 2.93 24.07 -21.60
C GLY A 530 3.02 25.37 -22.40
N ASP A 531 1.91 25.78 -23.04
CA ASP A 531 1.83 27.03 -23.81
C ASP A 531 1.63 28.27 -22.92
N LYS A 532 1.43 28.09 -21.61
CA LYS A 532 1.26 29.20 -20.65
C LYS A 532 2.59 29.44 -19.95
N GLU A 533 3.39 30.37 -20.46
CA GLU A 533 4.72 30.69 -19.92
C GLU A 533 4.69 30.99 -18.41
N GLY A 534 3.68 31.72 -17.94
CA GLY A 534 3.50 31.99 -16.51
C GLY A 534 3.22 30.73 -15.67
N PHE A 535 2.53 29.72 -16.20
CA PHE A 535 2.34 28.45 -15.49
C PHE A 535 3.63 27.62 -15.46
N VAL A 536 4.42 27.64 -16.56
CA VAL A 536 5.71 26.95 -16.60
C VAL A 536 6.67 27.53 -15.56
N GLU A 537 6.76 28.85 -15.46
CA GLU A 537 7.55 29.53 -14.41
C GLU A 537 7.03 29.22 -13.01
N LEU A 538 5.71 29.24 -12.80
CA LEU A 538 5.10 28.82 -11.54
C LEU A 538 5.49 27.38 -11.18
N MET A 539 5.50 26.46 -12.14
CA MET A 539 5.85 25.06 -11.90
C MET A 539 7.33 24.91 -11.53
N ARG A 540 8.24 25.68 -12.14
CA ARG A 540 9.66 25.71 -11.76
C ARG A 540 9.85 26.14 -10.31
N LEU A 541 9.20 27.23 -9.91
CA LEU A 541 9.21 27.72 -8.54
C LEU A 541 8.56 26.71 -7.57
N TYR A 542 7.36 26.22 -7.90
CA TYR A 542 6.58 25.30 -7.07
C TYR A 542 7.36 24.02 -6.77
N LEU A 543 7.92 23.40 -7.81
CA LEU A 543 8.71 22.16 -7.69
C LEU A 543 10.00 22.37 -6.90
N THR A 544 10.60 23.56 -6.99
CA THR A 544 11.78 23.94 -6.22
C THR A 544 11.44 24.07 -4.71
N ILE A 545 10.46 24.89 -4.35
CA ILE A 545 10.23 25.25 -2.94
C ILE A 545 9.53 24.16 -2.11
N HIS A 546 8.89 23.17 -2.75
CA HIS A 546 8.26 22.03 -2.07
C HIS A 546 9.16 20.77 -2.01
N SER A 547 10.36 20.87 -2.60
CA SER A 547 11.25 19.74 -2.89
C SER A 547 11.65 18.94 -1.65
N ASP A 548 11.88 19.64 -0.54
CA ASP A 548 12.32 19.06 0.71
C ASP A 548 11.92 19.93 1.91
N HIS A 549 11.76 19.34 3.09
CA HIS A 549 11.50 20.08 4.33
C HIS A 549 11.81 19.21 5.56
N GLU A 550 13.10 18.97 5.78
CA GLU A 550 13.65 18.03 6.75
C GLU A 550 13.13 16.59 6.57
N GLY A 551 13.57 15.68 7.43
CA GLY A 551 13.16 14.28 7.38
C GLY A 551 12.04 13.90 8.36
N GLY A 552 11.60 14.82 9.23
CA GLY A 552 10.60 14.52 10.27
C GLY A 552 9.15 14.53 9.79
N ASN A 553 8.87 15.07 8.60
CA ASN A 553 7.54 15.01 8.01
C ASN A 553 7.20 13.57 7.54
N VAL A 554 5.92 13.20 7.57
CA VAL A 554 5.47 11.81 7.36
C VAL A 554 5.97 11.22 6.04
N SER A 555 5.93 11.99 4.94
CA SER A 555 6.40 11.49 3.64
C SER A 555 7.90 11.21 3.62
N ALA A 556 8.72 12.14 4.14
CA ALA A 556 10.17 11.99 4.14
C ALA A 556 10.61 10.86 5.08
N HIS A 557 10.05 10.83 6.28
CA HIS A 557 10.31 9.78 7.26
C HIS A 557 9.89 8.41 6.75
N THR A 558 8.71 8.29 6.13
CA THR A 558 8.25 7.00 5.58
C THR A 558 9.18 6.49 4.48
N GLY A 559 9.60 7.37 3.55
CA GLY A 559 10.57 7.01 2.52
C GLY A 559 11.89 6.52 3.11
N LYS A 560 12.43 7.27 4.09
CA LYS A 560 13.64 6.87 4.82
C LYS A 560 13.48 5.55 5.57
N LEU A 561 12.39 5.38 6.30
CA LEU A 561 12.10 4.21 7.11
C LEU A 561 12.03 2.94 6.25
N VAL A 562 11.26 2.98 5.16
CA VAL A 562 11.13 1.85 4.22
C VAL A 562 12.46 1.59 3.50
N GLY A 563 13.16 2.65 3.08
CA GLY A 563 14.50 2.54 2.49
C GLY A 563 15.55 1.97 3.46
N SER A 564 15.42 2.20 4.77
CA SER A 564 16.34 1.67 5.79
C SER A 564 16.30 0.14 5.89
N ALA A 565 15.18 -0.48 5.47
CA ALA A 565 15.03 -1.92 5.32
C ALA A 565 15.62 -2.46 4.00
N LEU A 566 16.34 -1.62 3.24
CA LEU A 566 16.88 -1.93 1.91
C LEU A 566 15.79 -2.21 0.87
N SER A 567 14.63 -1.54 0.99
CA SER A 567 13.72 -1.44 -0.14
C SER A 567 14.29 -0.44 -1.15
N ASP A 568 14.12 -0.70 -2.45
CA ASP A 568 14.52 0.20 -3.52
C ASP A 568 13.74 1.52 -3.51
N PRO A 569 14.23 2.57 -4.22
CA PRO A 569 13.60 3.88 -4.25
C PRO A 569 12.13 3.88 -4.67
N PHE A 570 11.69 2.97 -5.55
CA PHE A 570 10.29 2.94 -6.00
C PHE A 570 9.35 2.52 -4.87
N LEU A 571 9.68 1.44 -4.14
CA LEU A 571 8.87 0.99 -3.00
C LEU A 571 8.92 2.00 -1.84
N ALA A 572 10.11 2.52 -1.54
CA ALA A 572 10.28 3.55 -0.51
C ALA A 572 9.46 4.80 -0.82
N TYR A 573 9.50 5.27 -2.06
CA TYR A 573 8.75 6.46 -2.47
C TYR A 573 7.25 6.20 -2.62
N GLY A 574 6.85 5.03 -3.10
CA GLY A 574 5.43 4.61 -3.13
C GLY A 574 4.81 4.63 -1.72
N ALA A 575 5.54 4.18 -0.70
CA ALA A 575 5.11 4.29 0.69
C ALA A 575 5.08 5.76 1.17
N ALA A 576 6.07 6.57 0.80
CA ALA A 576 6.10 8.00 1.11
C ALA A 576 4.87 8.75 0.54
N LEU A 577 4.42 8.40 -0.67
CA LEU A 577 3.20 8.94 -1.28
C LEU A 577 1.93 8.57 -0.51
N ASN A 578 1.87 7.36 0.06
CA ASN A 578 0.74 6.97 0.92
C ASN A 578 0.70 7.82 2.21
N GLY A 579 1.86 8.08 2.81
CA GLY A 579 1.97 9.01 3.94
C GLY A 579 1.60 10.45 3.56
N LEU A 580 2.00 10.90 2.36
CA LEU A 580 1.65 12.22 1.82
C LEU A 580 0.16 12.37 1.55
N ALA A 581 -0.54 11.31 1.14
CA ALA A 581 -1.98 11.33 0.92
C ALA A 581 -2.80 11.47 2.22
N GLY A 582 -2.16 11.35 3.40
CA GLY A 582 -2.80 11.54 4.69
C GLY A 582 -3.34 12.97 4.86
N PRO A 583 -4.58 13.17 5.34
CA PRO A 583 -5.18 14.49 5.52
C PRO A 583 -4.35 15.46 6.36
N LEU A 584 -3.67 14.95 7.39
CA LEU A 584 -2.82 15.76 8.27
C LEU A 584 -1.46 16.15 7.67
N HIS A 585 -1.20 15.79 6.41
CA HIS A 585 0.07 16.08 5.73
C HIS A 585 -0.14 16.77 4.39
N GLY A 586 -0.80 16.11 3.44
CA GLY A 586 -0.85 16.58 2.04
C GLY A 586 -2.04 17.44 1.64
N LEU A 587 -2.95 17.80 2.56
CA LEU A 587 -4.20 18.51 2.24
C LEU A 587 -4.22 20.02 2.57
N ALA A 588 -3.18 20.55 3.19
CA ALA A 588 -3.18 21.94 3.67
C ALA A 588 -3.48 22.97 2.56
N ASN A 589 -2.93 22.78 1.36
CA ASN A 589 -3.21 23.62 0.20
C ASN A 589 -4.71 23.60 -0.18
N GLN A 590 -5.32 22.41 -0.30
CA GLN A 590 -6.76 22.30 -0.61
C GLN A 590 -7.64 22.92 0.47
N GLU A 591 -7.28 22.73 1.75
CA GLU A 591 -8.03 23.27 2.88
C GLU A 591 -8.01 24.81 2.90
N VAL A 592 -6.85 25.42 2.66
CA VAL A 592 -6.70 26.88 2.50
C VAL A 592 -7.58 27.38 1.37
N LEU A 593 -7.47 26.79 0.17
CA LEU A 593 -8.21 27.27 -0.99
C LEU A 593 -9.72 27.14 -0.79
N THR A 594 -10.18 26.02 -0.22
CA THR A 594 -11.59 25.81 0.13
C THR A 594 -12.08 26.85 1.14
N TRP A 595 -11.28 27.15 2.16
CA TRP A 595 -11.62 28.15 3.17
C TRP A 595 -11.68 29.57 2.58
N LEU A 596 -10.75 29.94 1.70
CA LEU A 596 -10.75 31.22 0.98
C LEU A 596 -11.98 31.35 0.07
N MET A 597 -12.35 30.29 -0.66
CA MET A 597 -13.55 30.28 -1.50
C MET A 597 -14.83 30.44 -0.67
N ARG A 598 -14.92 29.77 0.49
CA ARG A 598 -16.04 29.93 1.43
C ARG A 598 -16.10 31.35 1.99
N MET A 599 -14.96 31.91 2.39
CA MET A 599 -14.86 33.30 2.83
C MET A 599 -15.40 34.23 1.74
N ARG A 600 -14.83 34.18 0.53
CA ARG A 600 -15.27 35.00 -0.61
C ARG A 600 -16.76 34.86 -0.90
N SER A 601 -17.31 33.64 -0.83
CA SER A 601 -18.75 33.41 -1.04
C SER A 601 -19.64 34.09 0.00
N LYS A 602 -19.14 34.28 1.22
CA LYS A 602 -19.88 34.87 2.34
C LYS A 602 -19.71 36.39 2.43
N VAL A 603 -18.51 36.91 2.21
CA VAL A 603 -18.20 38.34 2.37
C VAL A 603 -18.22 39.13 1.05
N GLY A 604 -18.28 38.44 -0.10
CA GLY A 604 -18.27 39.06 -1.43
C GLY A 604 -16.85 39.28 -1.99
N GLU A 605 -16.77 39.71 -3.25
CA GLU A 605 -15.49 39.89 -3.96
C GLU A 605 -14.67 41.11 -3.51
N ASN A 606 -15.36 42.15 -3.01
CA ASN A 606 -14.76 43.41 -2.58
C ASN A 606 -14.94 43.62 -1.08
N ALA A 607 -14.69 42.57 -0.30
CA ALA A 607 -14.86 42.60 1.14
C ALA A 607 -13.91 43.61 1.80
N THR A 608 -14.43 44.38 2.75
CA THR A 608 -13.62 45.30 3.54
C THR A 608 -12.78 44.54 4.57
N ASP A 609 -11.70 45.15 5.05
CA ASP A 609 -10.84 44.55 6.08
C ASP A 609 -11.63 44.18 7.35
N ASP A 610 -12.66 44.94 7.71
CA ASP A 610 -13.56 44.64 8.84
C ASP A 610 -14.38 43.36 8.61
N GLN A 611 -14.90 43.15 7.39
CA GLN A 611 -15.63 41.92 7.05
C GLN A 611 -14.72 40.69 7.06
N ILE A 612 -13.48 40.83 6.60
CA ILE A 612 -12.45 39.78 6.67
C ILE A 612 -12.10 39.47 8.13
N LYS A 613 -11.89 40.51 8.95
CA LYS A 613 -11.64 40.38 10.39
C LYS A 613 -12.78 39.67 11.10
N GLU A 614 -14.03 40.03 10.82
CA GLU A 614 -15.21 39.38 11.37
C GLU A 614 -15.29 37.90 10.97
N TYR A 615 -15.01 37.59 9.70
CA TYR A 615 -14.99 36.20 9.23
C TYR A 615 -13.92 35.35 9.93
N ILE A 616 -12.70 35.87 10.07
CA ILE A 616 -11.60 35.19 10.77
C ILE A 616 -11.98 34.95 12.24
N TRP A 617 -12.54 35.96 12.92
CA TRP A 617 -13.05 35.78 14.29
C TRP A 617 -14.17 34.75 14.37
N SER A 618 -15.08 34.73 13.40
CA SER A 618 -16.15 33.72 13.35
C SER A 618 -15.61 32.30 13.20
N THR A 619 -14.53 32.12 12.43
CA THR A 619 -13.82 30.84 12.28
C THR A 619 -13.24 30.40 13.62
N LEU A 620 -12.50 31.27 14.32
CA LEU A 620 -11.87 30.96 15.61
C LEU A 620 -12.89 30.71 16.72
N LYS A 621 -13.96 31.52 16.80
CA LYS A 621 -15.06 31.35 17.77
C LYS A 621 -15.86 30.07 17.52
N GLY A 622 -15.91 29.61 16.28
CA GLY A 622 -16.47 28.31 15.90
C GLY A 622 -15.60 27.10 16.27
N GLY A 623 -14.46 27.31 16.94
CA GLY A 623 -13.53 26.24 17.34
C GLY A 623 -12.64 25.75 16.19
N GLN A 624 -12.65 26.43 15.04
CA GLN A 624 -11.81 26.10 13.89
C GLN A 624 -10.48 26.90 13.95
N VAL A 625 -9.51 26.47 13.15
CA VAL A 625 -8.25 27.18 12.94
C VAL A 625 -8.29 27.94 11.62
N VAL A 626 -7.45 28.97 11.47
CA VAL A 626 -7.23 29.64 10.19
C VAL A 626 -6.24 28.78 9.37
N PRO A 627 -6.67 28.12 8.28
CA PRO A 627 -5.80 27.21 7.56
C PRO A 627 -4.57 27.92 7.00
N GLY A 628 -3.41 27.27 7.05
CA GLY A 628 -2.14 27.83 6.57
C GLY A 628 -1.45 28.80 7.54
N TYR A 629 -2.05 29.11 8.70
CA TYR A 629 -1.46 29.99 9.73
C TYR A 629 -1.25 29.23 11.05
N GLY A 630 -0.21 29.59 11.81
CA GLY A 630 0.01 29.05 13.17
C GLY A 630 1.08 27.97 13.26
N HIS A 631 2.30 28.22 12.79
CA HIS A 631 3.38 27.23 12.79
C HIS A 631 4.00 27.01 14.19
N ALA A 632 4.33 25.77 14.54
CA ALA A 632 4.90 25.43 15.85
C ALA A 632 6.37 25.89 16.05
N VAL A 633 7.07 26.31 14.99
CA VAL A 633 8.54 26.48 14.97
C VAL A 633 8.93 27.80 14.34
N LEU A 634 8.43 28.10 13.12
CA LEU A 634 8.75 29.33 12.41
C LEU A 634 8.23 30.57 13.14
N ARG A 635 9.12 31.54 13.39
CA ARG A 635 8.81 32.78 14.12
C ARG A 635 8.47 33.95 13.22
N LYS A 636 8.65 33.81 11.91
CA LYS A 636 8.33 34.79 10.86
C LYS A 636 7.58 34.10 9.71
N THR A 637 7.12 34.88 8.74
CA THR A 637 6.54 34.38 7.48
C THR A 637 7.49 33.39 6.81
N ASP A 638 6.97 32.23 6.42
CA ASP A 638 7.72 31.21 5.69
C ASP A 638 8.28 31.83 4.38
N PRO A 639 9.59 31.75 4.10
CA PRO A 639 10.16 32.32 2.88
C PRO A 639 9.59 31.70 1.61
N ARG A 640 9.04 30.48 1.67
CA ARG A 640 8.34 29.86 0.54
C ARG A 640 6.97 30.49 0.27
N TYR A 641 6.31 31.05 1.28
CA TYR A 641 5.13 31.89 1.09
C TYR A 641 5.54 33.21 0.41
N THR A 642 6.62 33.83 0.89
CA THR A 642 7.13 35.09 0.32
C THR A 642 7.49 34.95 -1.15
N ALA A 643 8.23 33.90 -1.54
CA ALA A 643 8.59 33.67 -2.94
C ALA A 643 7.35 33.54 -3.85
N GLN A 644 6.31 32.83 -3.39
CA GLN A 644 5.04 32.72 -4.11
C GLN A 644 4.27 34.03 -4.20
N ARG A 645 4.33 34.85 -3.15
CA ARG A 645 3.72 36.18 -3.13
C ARG A 645 4.40 37.11 -4.12
N GLU A 646 5.73 37.13 -4.17
CA GLU A 646 6.50 37.92 -5.13
C GLU A 646 6.19 37.52 -6.57
N PHE A 647 6.10 36.20 -6.82
CA PHE A 647 5.63 35.67 -8.09
C PHE A 647 4.23 36.20 -8.44
N ALA A 648 3.29 36.15 -7.49
CA ALA A 648 1.92 36.64 -7.70
C ALA A 648 1.87 38.14 -8.00
N GLN A 649 2.64 38.95 -7.28
CA GLN A 649 2.72 40.40 -7.49
C GLN A 649 3.21 40.75 -8.89
N LYS A 650 4.13 39.96 -9.43
CA LYS A 650 4.68 40.16 -10.78
C LYS A 650 3.73 39.68 -11.88
N HIS A 651 3.04 38.56 -11.68
CA HIS A 651 2.35 37.85 -12.76
C HIS A 651 0.82 37.93 -12.71
N LEU A 652 0.23 38.11 -11.53
CA LEU A 652 -1.23 38.15 -11.33
C LEU A 652 -1.66 39.13 -10.22
N PRO A 653 -1.17 40.39 -10.21
CA PRO A 653 -1.46 41.35 -9.14
C PRO A 653 -2.95 41.67 -9.01
N ASP A 654 -3.70 41.52 -10.10
CA ASP A 654 -5.12 41.84 -10.16
C ASP A 654 -6.06 40.67 -9.87
N ASP A 655 -5.53 39.46 -9.67
CA ASP A 655 -6.36 38.30 -9.37
C ASP A 655 -7.14 38.49 -8.05
N PRO A 656 -8.48 38.31 -8.06
CA PRO A 656 -9.29 38.52 -6.86
C PRO A 656 -8.94 37.59 -5.68
N LEU A 657 -8.55 36.33 -5.95
CA LEU A 657 -8.15 35.41 -4.88
C LEU A 657 -6.77 35.80 -4.33
N PHE A 658 -5.86 36.26 -5.16
CA PHE A 658 -4.57 36.80 -4.69
C PHE A 658 -4.76 38.05 -3.81
N LYS A 659 -5.61 38.99 -4.23
CA LYS A 659 -5.97 40.17 -3.41
C LYS A 659 -6.53 39.76 -2.05
N LEU A 660 -7.43 38.77 -2.02
CA LEU A 660 -7.98 38.20 -0.79
C LEU A 660 -6.90 37.57 0.10
N VAL A 661 -5.99 36.77 -0.46
CA VAL A 661 -4.83 36.22 0.26
C VAL A 661 -3.98 37.34 0.87
N GLY A 662 -3.75 38.42 0.12
CA GLY A 662 -3.05 39.62 0.59
C GLY A 662 -3.75 40.32 1.76
N GLN A 663 -5.08 40.43 1.74
CA GLN A 663 -5.86 40.97 2.86
C GLN A 663 -5.76 40.06 4.09
N VAL A 664 -5.95 38.74 3.92
CA VAL A 664 -5.83 37.76 5.02
C VAL A 664 -4.43 37.81 5.63
N TYR A 665 -3.38 37.94 4.83
CA TYR A 665 -2.00 38.11 5.30
C TYR A 665 -1.82 39.30 6.23
N ASN A 666 -2.42 40.45 5.89
CA ASN A 666 -2.29 41.67 6.69
C ASN A 666 -3.10 41.60 7.99
N ILE A 667 -4.21 40.85 8.01
CA ILE A 667 -5.21 40.88 9.09
C ILE A 667 -5.04 39.70 10.06
N ALA A 668 -4.86 38.47 9.55
CA ALA A 668 -4.90 37.25 10.34
C ALA A 668 -3.83 37.21 11.45
N PRO A 669 -2.57 37.64 11.24
CA PRO A 669 -1.56 37.55 12.29
C PRO A 669 -1.93 38.33 13.56
N GLY A 670 -2.47 39.55 13.40
CA GLY A 670 -2.92 40.38 14.53
C GLY A 670 -4.06 39.72 15.32
N ILE A 671 -5.04 39.14 14.62
CA ILE A 671 -6.16 38.42 15.25
C ILE A 671 -5.67 37.18 16.00
N LEU A 672 -4.74 36.42 15.43
CA LEU A 672 -4.22 35.21 16.05
C LEU A 672 -3.42 35.50 17.32
N LEU A 673 -2.70 36.63 17.36
CA LEU A 673 -2.05 37.13 18.57
C LEU A 673 -3.08 37.59 19.62
N GLU A 674 -4.09 38.34 19.20
CA GLU A 674 -5.18 38.80 20.09
C GLU A 674 -5.96 37.61 20.70
N ALA A 675 -6.17 36.53 19.92
CA ALA A 675 -6.81 35.31 20.39
C ALA A 675 -5.97 34.50 21.40
N GLY A 676 -4.67 34.80 21.56
CA GLY A 676 -3.78 34.25 22.59
C GLY A 676 -3.44 32.75 22.48
N LYS A 677 -3.90 32.06 21.44
CA LYS A 677 -3.66 30.60 21.25
C LYS A 677 -2.49 30.28 20.34
N ALA A 678 -2.15 31.17 19.39
CA ALA A 678 -1.09 30.94 18.42
C ALA A 678 0.24 31.52 18.93
N LYS A 679 1.27 30.67 19.04
CA LYS A 679 2.62 31.13 19.43
C LYS A 679 3.31 31.91 18.31
N ASN A 680 3.18 31.43 17.06
CA ASN A 680 3.70 32.11 15.88
C ASN A 680 2.57 32.26 14.84
N PRO A 681 2.07 33.48 14.59
CA PRO A 681 0.82 33.71 13.87
C PRO A 681 0.99 33.86 12.34
N TRP A 682 2.11 33.39 11.80
CA TRP A 682 2.50 33.63 10.40
C TRP A 682 2.07 32.52 9.46
N PRO A 683 1.91 32.82 8.14
CA PRO A 683 1.52 31.82 7.16
C PRO A 683 2.68 30.94 6.72
N ASN A 684 2.33 29.76 6.20
CA ASN A 684 3.23 28.83 5.53
C ASN A 684 3.00 28.79 4.01
N VAL A 685 3.82 28.01 3.30
CA VAL A 685 3.75 27.81 1.84
C VAL A 685 2.34 27.47 1.30
N ASP A 686 1.54 26.71 2.05
CA ASP A 686 0.23 26.22 1.64
C ASP A 686 -0.85 27.31 1.67
N ALA A 687 -0.61 28.39 2.42
CA ALA A 687 -1.50 29.55 2.48
C ALA A 687 -1.61 30.31 1.13
N HIS A 688 -0.71 30.03 0.16
CA HIS A 688 -0.60 30.78 -1.10
C HIS A 688 -0.67 29.92 -2.37
N SER A 689 -0.26 28.64 -2.31
CA SER A 689 -0.05 27.83 -3.52
C SER A 689 -1.33 27.55 -4.31
N GLY A 690 -2.46 27.32 -3.64
CA GLY A 690 -3.73 27.01 -4.29
C GLY A 690 -4.25 28.12 -5.20
N VAL A 691 -4.06 29.40 -4.83
CA VAL A 691 -4.53 30.53 -5.65
C VAL A 691 -3.71 30.68 -6.93
N LEU A 692 -2.41 30.38 -6.88
CA LEU A 692 -1.53 30.41 -8.06
C LEU A 692 -1.92 29.34 -9.07
N LEU A 693 -2.12 28.11 -8.61
CA LEU A 693 -2.53 26.99 -9.46
C LEU A 693 -3.90 27.27 -10.11
N THR A 694 -4.85 27.75 -9.31
CA THR A 694 -6.21 28.08 -9.77
C THR A 694 -6.22 29.19 -10.81
N HIS A 695 -5.40 30.23 -10.63
CA HIS A 695 -5.30 31.38 -11.54
C HIS A 695 -4.98 30.93 -12.98
N TYR A 696 -3.99 30.04 -13.14
CA TYR A 696 -3.60 29.53 -14.45
C TYR A 696 -4.51 28.42 -14.99
N GLY A 697 -5.50 28.01 -14.22
CA GLY A 697 -6.58 27.10 -14.65
C GLY A 697 -6.47 25.67 -14.14
N LEU A 698 -5.52 25.34 -13.27
CA LEU A 698 -5.45 24.04 -12.61
C LEU A 698 -6.32 24.10 -11.35
N LYS A 699 -7.61 23.77 -11.47
CA LYS A 699 -8.65 23.95 -10.45
C LYS A 699 -8.97 22.67 -9.68
N GLU A 700 -8.42 21.55 -10.12
CA GLU A 700 -8.70 20.20 -9.67
C GLU A 700 -7.96 19.93 -8.35
N MET A 701 -8.50 20.43 -7.24
CA MET A 701 -7.83 20.42 -5.93
C MET A 701 -7.36 19.02 -5.47
N ASN A 702 -8.07 17.95 -5.82
CA ASN A 702 -7.65 16.57 -5.50
C ASN A 702 -6.32 16.16 -6.17
N PHE A 703 -5.89 16.90 -7.19
CA PHE A 703 -4.62 16.67 -7.87
C PHE A 703 -3.44 17.44 -7.24
N TYR A 704 -3.68 18.43 -6.38
CA TYR A 704 -2.60 19.29 -5.86
C TYR A 704 -1.55 18.51 -5.07
N THR A 705 -1.98 17.49 -4.32
CA THR A 705 -1.06 16.61 -3.58
C THR A 705 -0.20 15.76 -4.53
N VAL A 706 -0.63 15.50 -5.78
CA VAL A 706 0.21 14.82 -6.79
C VAL A 706 1.37 15.73 -7.19
N LEU A 707 1.13 17.03 -7.43
CA LEU A 707 2.20 18.00 -7.70
C LEU A 707 3.18 18.10 -6.52
N PHE A 708 2.65 18.10 -5.30
CA PHE A 708 3.49 18.05 -4.10
C PHE A 708 4.33 16.76 -4.08
N GLY A 709 3.73 15.62 -4.43
CA GLY A 709 4.42 14.35 -4.58
C GLY A 709 5.42 14.29 -5.74
N VAL A 710 5.29 15.10 -6.79
CA VAL A 710 6.34 15.23 -7.82
C VAL A 710 7.52 16.00 -7.24
N SER A 711 7.26 17.12 -6.58
CA SER A 711 8.29 17.98 -5.98
C SER A 711 9.06 17.26 -4.86
N ARG A 712 8.35 16.65 -3.91
CA ARG A 712 8.94 16.01 -2.72
C ARG A 712 9.90 14.85 -3.05
N ALA A 713 9.84 14.33 -4.28
CA ALA A 713 10.71 13.27 -4.73
C ALA A 713 12.17 13.69 -4.71
N PHE A 714 12.49 14.96 -4.98
CA PHE A 714 13.86 15.45 -5.03
C PHE A 714 14.57 15.28 -3.68
N GLY A 715 13.96 15.74 -2.58
CA GLY A 715 14.52 15.60 -1.24
C GLY A 715 14.62 14.15 -0.79
N VAL A 716 13.54 13.37 -0.96
CA VAL A 716 13.50 11.97 -0.52
C VAL A 716 14.49 11.10 -1.29
N ALA A 717 14.57 11.25 -2.62
CA ALA A 717 15.53 10.54 -3.45
C ALA A 717 16.97 10.91 -3.10
N ALA A 718 17.28 12.20 -2.93
CA ALA A 718 18.62 12.63 -2.53
C ALA A 718 19.05 12.01 -1.19
N GLN A 719 18.15 11.99 -0.20
CA GLN A 719 18.45 11.35 1.09
C GLN A 719 18.58 9.83 0.97
N LEU A 720 17.75 9.15 0.19
CA LEU A 720 17.86 7.70 -0.02
C LEU A 720 19.21 7.31 -0.62
N ILE A 721 19.72 8.09 -1.58
CA ILE A 721 21.05 7.88 -2.17
C ILE A 721 22.13 8.04 -1.10
N TRP A 722 22.11 9.12 -0.32
CA TRP A 722 23.06 9.34 0.77
C TRP A 722 22.99 8.27 1.86
N ASP A 723 21.79 7.83 2.24
CA ASP A 723 21.61 6.78 3.24
C ASP A 723 22.26 5.46 2.81
N ARG A 724 22.25 5.14 1.51
CA ARG A 724 22.95 3.96 0.97
C ARG A 724 24.45 4.19 0.87
N ALA A 725 24.90 5.39 0.46
CA ALA A 725 26.32 5.74 0.36
C ALA A 725 27.02 5.72 1.73
N LEU A 726 26.37 6.25 2.76
CA LEU A 726 26.85 6.27 4.15
C LEU A 726 26.61 4.95 4.89
N GLY A 727 25.89 4.01 4.26
CA GLY A 727 25.57 2.71 4.84
C GLY A 727 24.69 2.81 6.09
N ALA A 728 23.77 3.78 6.13
CA ALA A 728 22.84 4.03 7.22
C ALA A 728 22.09 2.75 7.61
N PRO A 729 21.94 2.47 8.92
CA PRO A 729 21.36 1.23 9.40
C PRO A 729 19.84 1.20 9.24
N LEU A 730 19.26 0.02 9.47
CA LEU A 730 17.82 -0.16 9.66
C LEU A 730 17.33 0.74 10.81
N GLU A 731 16.28 1.51 10.56
CA GLU A 731 15.59 2.25 11.61
C GLU A 731 14.71 1.29 12.42
N ARG A 732 14.93 1.25 13.75
CA ARG A 732 14.27 0.28 14.64
C ARG A 732 14.06 0.86 16.04
N PRO A 733 13.16 1.85 16.21
CA PRO A 733 12.85 2.41 17.52
C PRO A 733 12.24 1.35 18.44
N LYS A 734 12.47 1.48 19.75
CA LYS A 734 11.86 0.61 20.75
C LYS A 734 10.48 1.16 21.15
N SER A 735 9.48 0.29 21.15
CA SER A 735 8.15 0.62 21.68
C SER A 735 7.99 0.19 23.14
N TYR A 736 7.06 0.83 23.85
CA TYR A 736 6.63 0.44 25.19
C TYR A 736 5.10 0.50 25.26
N SER A 737 4.49 -0.46 25.97
CA SER A 737 3.08 -0.37 26.34
C SER A 737 2.90 0.57 27.55
N SER A 738 1.69 1.10 27.74
CA SER A 738 1.35 1.89 28.92
C SER A 738 1.63 1.16 30.23
N GLU A 739 1.39 -0.16 30.27
CA GLU A 739 1.68 -0.99 31.44
C GLU A 739 3.19 -1.14 31.70
N ALA A 740 3.98 -1.30 30.64
CA ALA A 740 5.43 -1.33 30.77
C ALA A 740 5.98 0.01 31.31
N ILE A 741 5.43 1.13 30.87
CA ILE A 741 5.77 2.47 31.38
C ILE A 741 5.39 2.59 32.86
N LYS A 742 4.16 2.22 33.23
CA LYS A 742 3.71 2.22 34.64
C LYS A 742 4.64 1.39 35.52
N LYS A 743 4.94 0.16 35.13
CA LYS A 743 5.84 -0.74 35.86
C LYS A 743 7.26 -0.18 35.95
N MET A 744 7.75 0.49 34.91
CA MET A 744 9.08 1.09 34.88
C MET A 744 9.25 2.23 35.90
N PHE A 745 8.20 3.03 36.11
CA PHE A 745 8.25 4.21 36.97
C PHE A 745 7.54 4.04 38.32
N ALA A 746 6.95 2.88 38.61
CA ALA A 746 6.23 2.60 39.87
C ALA A 746 7.04 2.85 41.15
N ASN A 747 8.37 2.68 41.10
CA ASN A 747 9.28 2.83 42.26
C ASN A 747 10.31 3.96 42.06
N ARG A 748 10.10 4.84 41.07
CA ARG A 748 10.98 5.97 40.78
C ARG A 748 10.22 7.25 41.09
N SER A 749 10.12 7.55 42.38
CA SER A 749 9.63 8.84 42.92
C SER A 749 10.67 9.92 42.74
#